data_AF-A0A8T1X0D8-F1
#
_entry.id   AF-A0A8T1X0D8-F1
#
_cell.length_a   1.000
_cell.length_b   1.000
_cell.length_c   1.000
_cell.angle_alpha   90.00
_cell.angle_beta   90.00
_cell.angle_gamma   90.00
#
_symmetry.space_group_name_H-M   'P 1'
#
loop_
_entity.id
_entity.type
_entity.pdbx_description
1 polymer ?
#
loop_
_entity_poly.entity_id
_entity_poly.type
_entity_poly.pdbx_seq_one_letter_code
_entity_poly.pdbx_strand_id
1 'polypeptide(L)'
;MPSILAERHHHLDDDESPDHHRPDDAKIQRRYRALGLAGCVSLVLLATFAATPGFNGDNLRGDFGVLSADGSAASVFVDSSGAMNSTRESGVRHVSFGIGCPEFQLAFDSATPGSSLPFRSFTLTKGSGYAYVALHLSKLWMPRGTSVVLRAVEGFDTPDRTLNLSMNYPSGKAYSKVLAAPLLSKEFRLEFYRNAGSPNTTEDDIAVDSFNVTDTETKCFGFVVDWYRYVLMDLSNPIVATDESICAADNTKEAICYYGDPTTRTSFLASRAVARLLIPKGDGASAGCTGWLLGNQGHMITNYHCVATDEDAANTAVEFMAGADVCSDSVTCTYWGACPGITVTVSVELVHADEDLDYALIKMPADGPLIAETYGYLRLKSRPGVVGEQIYIPQHPLYHGKRIAMVDDYTNFVALLGLSASSCGSIGYSYSGDTQSGSSGSPVISFADHGVVALHHCGEMCSNTGIPAMNIVADLAKNGVDVSAFDGLDDGSDPAANAERFPAYVPPPPVEALPLISRLMINGAIILASGSVSIDTVAFKLKSDTNVIFDVRSVEIADNDTFYDLNGDCHSTYLDSMIYLFPKGGVDPIFMVDDCQLNVGGDDDGSISYRDPFKSTYLKKGEYILVIAPTGASEQDALAGKTKADYPPELYTCRARGSYGSYKLLISSTAGDDPFVFTSLPAAVAINPGMCTKKADAICSEYR
;
A
#
# COMPACT_ATOMS: atom_id res chain seq x y z
N MET A 1 -35.45 50.12 -32.76
CA MET A 1 -36.72 49.78 -33.46
C MET A 1 -36.62 50.30 -34.89
N PRO A 2 -37.21 49.67 -35.92
CA PRO A 2 -37.95 48.39 -36.01
C PRO A 2 -37.03 47.29 -36.66
N SER A 3 -37.44 46.20 -37.34
CA SER A 3 -38.36 45.06 -37.04
C SER A 3 -38.19 43.91 -38.10
N ILE A 4 -38.96 42.81 -37.97
CA ILE A 4 -39.34 41.81 -39.03
C ILE A 4 -38.37 40.62 -39.29
N LEU A 5 -38.97 39.49 -39.72
CA LEU A 5 -38.39 38.15 -39.96
C LEU A 5 -38.42 37.75 -41.46
N ALA A 6 -37.56 36.80 -41.85
CA ALA A 6 -37.74 35.78 -42.91
C ALA A 6 -36.70 34.65 -42.63
N GLU A 7 -37.00 33.34 -42.57
CA GLU A 7 -37.38 32.39 -43.64
C GLU A 7 -36.30 32.17 -44.72
N ARG A 8 -35.97 30.98 -45.27
CA ARG A 8 -36.20 29.52 -45.02
C ARG A 8 -35.89 28.80 -46.35
N HIS A 9 -35.14 27.68 -46.38
CA HIS A 9 -35.39 26.39 -47.11
C HIS A 9 -34.14 25.57 -47.54
N HIS A 10 -34.38 24.28 -47.87
CA HIS A 10 -33.43 23.23 -48.27
C HIS A 10 -33.39 22.99 -49.80
N HIS A 11 -32.30 22.40 -50.31
CA HIS A 11 -32.14 21.20 -51.18
C HIS A 11 -30.61 21.06 -51.46
N LEU A 12 -29.91 19.92 -51.58
CA LEU A 12 -30.11 18.56 -52.16
C LEU A 12 -29.80 18.44 -53.68
N ASP A 13 -28.93 17.44 -53.95
CA ASP A 13 -28.74 16.57 -55.12
C ASP A 13 -28.03 17.06 -56.43
N ASP A 14 -26.91 16.39 -56.71
CA ASP A 14 -26.44 15.70 -57.94
C ASP A 14 -26.11 16.40 -59.30
N ASP A 15 -24.81 16.29 -59.67
CA ASP A 15 -24.22 15.55 -60.81
C ASP A 15 -23.35 16.23 -61.93
N GLU A 16 -22.46 15.38 -62.47
CA GLU A 16 -21.65 15.36 -63.72
C GLU A 16 -20.57 16.43 -64.08
N SER A 17 -19.31 16.06 -63.78
CA SER A 17 -18.22 15.76 -64.75
C SER A 17 -17.52 16.89 -65.55
N PRO A 18 -16.32 16.68 -66.18
CA PRO A 18 -15.21 15.70 -65.97
C PRO A 18 -13.91 16.40 -65.45
N ASP A 19 -12.77 15.76 -65.10
CA ASP A 19 -11.95 14.83 -65.89
C ASP A 19 -10.74 14.23 -65.10
N HIS A 20 -10.14 13.17 -65.67
CA HIS A 20 -8.74 12.72 -65.58
C HIS A 20 -8.15 11.94 -64.37
N HIS A 21 -7.62 10.75 -64.73
CA HIS A 21 -6.49 9.97 -64.17
C HIS A 21 -6.68 8.97 -63.00
N ARG A 22 -6.59 7.68 -63.38
CA ARG A 22 -6.31 6.42 -62.62
C ARG A 22 -5.61 5.45 -63.63
N PRO A 23 -4.99 4.29 -63.27
CA PRO A 23 -5.66 3.12 -62.69
C PRO A 23 -4.78 2.30 -61.70
N ASP A 24 -5.20 1.06 -61.38
CA ASP A 24 -4.69 0.22 -60.29
C ASP A 24 -4.03 -1.12 -60.74
N ASP A 25 -3.36 -1.78 -59.78
CA ASP A 25 -3.39 -3.24 -59.48
C ASP A 25 -2.55 -4.31 -60.27
N ALA A 26 -2.40 -5.47 -59.58
CA ALA A 26 -2.31 -6.87 -60.05
C ALA A 26 -1.02 -7.48 -60.66
N LYS A 27 -0.30 -8.23 -59.80
CA LYS A 27 0.06 -9.69 -59.90
C LYS A 27 0.53 -10.34 -61.24
N ILE A 28 1.66 -11.07 -61.12
CA ILE A 28 1.96 -12.45 -61.63
C ILE A 28 2.71 -12.66 -62.99
N GLN A 29 3.80 -13.45 -62.87
CA GLN A 29 4.51 -14.35 -63.84
C GLN A 29 5.61 -13.88 -64.85
N ARG A 30 6.69 -14.68 -64.81
CA ARG A 30 7.62 -15.15 -65.89
C ARG A 30 8.56 -14.19 -66.63
N ARG A 31 9.84 -14.28 -66.23
CA ARG A 31 11.05 -14.55 -67.04
C ARG A 31 11.17 -13.90 -68.44
N TYR A 32 12.18 -13.05 -68.64
CA TYR A 32 13.14 -13.21 -69.75
C TYR A 32 14.54 -12.65 -69.39
N ARG A 33 15.55 -12.98 -70.21
CA ARG A 33 17.00 -12.80 -69.99
C ARG A 33 17.56 -11.53 -70.65
N ALA A 34 18.46 -10.81 -69.96
CA ALA A 34 19.75 -10.30 -70.46
C ALA A 34 20.56 -9.74 -69.24
N LEU A 35 21.85 -9.98 -68.97
CA LEU A 35 23.14 -10.01 -69.72
C LEU A 35 23.77 -8.61 -69.97
N GLY A 36 24.95 -8.36 -69.37
CA GLY A 36 25.71 -7.10 -69.47
C GLY A 36 26.57 -6.74 -68.23
N LEU A 37 27.41 -7.62 -67.65
CA LEU A 37 28.82 -7.95 -67.99
C LEU A 37 29.91 -7.04 -67.35
N ALA A 38 31.04 -7.66 -66.95
CA ALA A 38 32.29 -7.11 -66.37
C ALA A 38 32.20 -6.41 -64.99
N GLY A 39 32.99 -6.72 -63.94
CA GLY A 39 33.81 -7.92 -63.65
C GLY A 39 35.33 -7.71 -63.63
N CYS A 40 35.97 -7.84 -62.44
CA CYS A 40 37.26 -8.53 -62.19
C CYS A 40 37.85 -8.30 -60.77
N VAL A 41 38.27 -9.40 -60.13
CA VAL A 41 39.51 -9.62 -59.32
C VAL A 41 40.02 -8.56 -58.32
N SER A 42 40.31 -9.02 -57.09
CA SER A 42 41.42 -8.53 -56.24
C SER A 42 41.96 -9.66 -55.35
N LEU A 43 43.21 -9.54 -54.88
CA LEU A 43 44.03 -10.64 -54.34
C LEU A 43 44.85 -10.23 -53.09
N VAL A 44 44.85 -11.09 -52.07
CA VAL A 44 46.05 -11.57 -51.30
C VAL A 44 46.72 -10.65 -50.24
N LEU A 45 47.43 -11.31 -49.31
CA LEU A 45 48.30 -10.87 -48.18
C LEU A 45 47.62 -10.35 -46.89
N LEU A 46 48.15 -10.56 -45.66
CA LEU A 46 48.86 -11.72 -45.04
C LEU A 46 49.06 -11.47 -43.51
N ALA A 47 49.82 -12.36 -42.84
CA ALA A 47 50.27 -12.39 -41.43
C ALA A 47 49.19 -12.76 -40.37
N THR A 48 49.24 -13.83 -39.54
CA THR A 48 50.22 -14.81 -38.97
C THR A 48 50.73 -14.53 -37.54
N PHE A 49 50.91 -15.64 -36.79
CA PHE A 49 51.32 -15.84 -35.37
C PHE A 49 50.14 -16.02 -34.40
N ALA A 50 49.81 -17.19 -33.81
CA ALA A 50 50.45 -18.50 -33.58
C ALA A 50 51.42 -18.61 -32.37
N ALA A 51 50.94 -19.21 -31.26
CA ALA A 51 51.60 -20.28 -30.49
C ALA A 51 50.77 -20.77 -29.28
N THR A 52 50.84 -22.07 -28.97
CA THR A 52 50.45 -22.75 -27.71
C THR A 52 51.75 -23.26 -27.01
N PRO A 53 51.80 -24.20 -26.03
CA PRO A 53 50.79 -24.88 -25.20
C PRO A 53 51.14 -24.96 -23.68
N GLY A 54 50.40 -25.77 -22.90
CA GLY A 54 50.80 -26.22 -21.54
C GLY A 54 49.98 -27.43 -21.06
N PHE A 55 50.60 -28.60 -20.95
CA PHE A 55 49.96 -29.91 -20.64
C PHE A 55 50.51 -30.51 -19.33
N ASN A 56 49.67 -31.24 -18.58
CA ASN A 56 49.90 -32.54 -17.89
C ASN A 56 49.11 -32.68 -16.56
N GLY A 57 48.67 -33.90 -16.21
CA GLY A 57 48.03 -34.18 -14.90
C GLY A 57 47.07 -35.39 -14.87
N ASP A 58 47.58 -36.60 -15.04
CA ASP A 58 46.84 -37.87 -15.20
C ASP A 58 45.74 -38.24 -14.17
N ASN A 59 44.66 -38.82 -14.72
CA ASN A 59 43.91 -40.01 -14.25
C ASN A 59 43.58 -40.24 -12.76
N LEU A 60 42.28 -40.29 -12.45
CA LEU A 60 41.56 -41.59 -12.36
C LEU A 60 40.03 -41.42 -12.43
N ARG A 61 39.31 -42.47 -12.83
CA ARG A 61 37.84 -42.48 -13.05
C ARG A 61 37.06 -43.17 -11.93
N GLY A 62 35.88 -42.64 -11.64
CA GLY A 62 34.80 -43.30 -10.91
C GLY A 62 33.52 -42.47 -11.01
N ASP A 63 32.51 -42.95 -11.73
CA ASP A 63 31.28 -42.20 -12.00
C ASP A 63 30.39 -42.05 -10.76
N PHE A 64 29.82 -40.87 -10.52
CA PHE A 64 28.47 -40.54 -11.01
C PHE A 64 28.23 -39.02 -11.02
N GLY A 65 27.38 -38.54 -11.93
CA GLY A 65 27.43 -37.16 -12.42
C GLY A 65 26.93 -36.05 -11.48
N VAL A 66 27.62 -34.91 -11.54
CA VAL A 66 27.16 -33.59 -11.06
C VAL A 66 27.29 -32.61 -12.23
N LEU A 67 26.24 -31.86 -12.52
CA LEU A 67 26.28 -30.72 -13.46
C LEU A 67 26.31 -29.41 -12.67
N SER A 68 27.52 -28.90 -12.44
CA SER A 68 27.73 -27.51 -12.03
C SER A 68 27.89 -26.62 -13.27
N ALA A 69 27.44 -25.37 -13.16
CA ALA A 69 27.47 -24.39 -14.25
C ALA A 69 28.86 -23.76 -14.45
N ASP A 70 29.09 -23.16 -15.63
CA ASP A 70 29.69 -21.82 -15.70
C ASP A 70 29.43 -21.10 -17.04
N GLY A 71 29.60 -19.77 -17.04
CA GLY A 71 30.02 -18.98 -18.21
C GLY A 71 29.06 -18.70 -19.38
N SER A 72 28.41 -17.52 -19.34
CA SER A 72 28.09 -16.58 -20.45
C SER A 72 28.39 -16.99 -21.93
N ALA A 73 27.56 -16.69 -22.94
CA ALA A 73 26.92 -15.39 -23.19
C ALA A 73 25.81 -15.41 -24.27
N ALA A 74 24.99 -14.35 -24.26
CA ALA A 74 24.17 -13.76 -25.34
C ALA A 74 23.71 -14.61 -26.55
N SER A 75 22.37 -14.71 -26.70
CA SER A 75 21.72 -14.80 -28.01
C SER A 75 20.74 -13.63 -28.18
N VAL A 76 20.77 -12.97 -29.35
CA VAL A 76 19.94 -11.80 -29.67
C VAL A 76 18.86 -12.23 -30.65
N PHE A 77 17.60 -11.87 -30.36
CA PHE A 77 16.52 -11.90 -31.33
C PHE A 77 16.18 -10.47 -31.76
N VAL A 78 16.33 -10.23 -33.06
CA VAL A 78 15.91 -9.01 -33.76
C VAL A 78 14.60 -9.32 -34.48
N ASP A 79 13.61 -8.43 -34.36
CA ASP A 79 12.47 -8.41 -35.28
C ASP A 79 12.51 -7.14 -36.14
N SER A 80 11.93 -7.23 -37.33
CA SER A 80 12.13 -6.34 -38.46
C SER A 80 11.04 -5.26 -38.59
N SER A 81 10.91 -4.42 -37.57
CA SER A 81 10.20 -3.13 -37.68
C SER A 81 11.06 -1.97 -37.17
N GLY A 82 11.26 -0.96 -38.01
CA GLY A 82 12.13 0.18 -37.75
C GLY A 82 11.46 1.26 -36.91
N ALA A 83 11.21 0.98 -35.63
CA ALA A 83 10.70 1.97 -34.67
C ALA A 83 11.48 1.88 -33.34
N MET A 84 11.85 3.04 -32.80
CA MET A 84 12.56 3.17 -31.52
C MET A 84 11.56 3.69 -30.49
N ASN A 85 11.29 2.94 -29.42
CA ASN A 85 10.66 3.47 -28.19
C ASN A 85 10.84 2.49 -27.01
N SER A 86 10.99 3.08 -25.80
CA SER A 86 10.99 2.49 -24.45
C SER A 86 11.60 1.09 -24.21
N THR A 87 12.58 1.01 -23.31
CA THR A 87 13.27 -0.21 -22.90
C THR A 87 12.40 -1.22 -22.12
N ARG A 88 12.74 -2.50 -22.26
CA ARG A 88 12.09 -3.64 -21.58
C ARG A 88 12.48 -3.68 -20.09
N GLU A 89 11.55 -3.39 -19.17
CA GLU A 89 11.84 -3.43 -17.73
C GLU A 89 11.85 -4.86 -17.14
N SER A 90 13.01 -5.51 -17.24
CA SER A 90 13.42 -6.59 -16.33
C SER A 90 14.57 -6.09 -15.46
N GLY A 91 14.25 -5.58 -14.27
CA GLY A 91 15.15 -4.82 -13.41
C GLY A 91 15.92 -5.66 -12.39
N VAL A 92 17.15 -5.22 -12.10
CA VAL A 92 17.77 -5.41 -10.78
C VAL A 92 17.55 -4.10 -10.03
N ARG A 93 16.99 -4.15 -8.81
CA ARG A 93 16.88 -2.98 -7.93
C ARG A 93 17.87 -3.16 -6.79
N HIS A 94 18.79 -2.22 -6.66
CA HIS A 94 19.65 -2.11 -5.49
C HIS A 94 18.86 -1.42 -4.39
N VAL A 95 18.73 -2.09 -3.25
CA VAL A 95 18.04 -1.60 -2.05
C VAL A 95 18.90 -2.00 -0.87
N SER A 96 19.06 -1.11 0.12
CA SER A 96 19.90 -1.39 1.30
C SER A 96 19.05 -1.29 2.56
N PHE A 97 18.62 -2.45 3.07
CA PHE A 97 17.92 -2.55 4.34
C PHE A 97 18.30 -3.84 5.07
N GLY A 98 18.25 -3.81 6.40
CA GLY A 98 18.72 -4.87 7.25
C GLY A 98 18.64 -4.51 8.72
N ILE A 99 18.04 -5.39 9.52
CA ILE A 99 17.88 -5.22 10.98
C ILE A 99 19.01 -5.94 11.73
N GLY A 100 19.46 -5.36 12.86
CA GLY A 100 20.55 -5.86 13.71
C GLY A 100 20.17 -6.01 15.18
N CYS A 101 21.15 -5.96 16.08
CA CYS A 101 20.94 -5.93 17.53
C CYS A 101 20.92 -4.48 18.05
N PRO A 102 20.16 -4.20 19.14
CA PRO A 102 19.46 -5.17 19.99
C PRO A 102 18.16 -5.75 19.41
N GLU A 103 17.56 -5.18 18.37
CA GLU A 103 16.13 -5.32 18.12
C GLU A 103 15.72 -6.61 17.40
N PHE A 104 16.54 -7.16 16.51
CA PHE A 104 16.32 -8.50 15.96
C PHE A 104 16.47 -9.59 17.05
N GLN A 105 17.40 -9.38 17.99
CA GLN A 105 17.61 -10.26 19.13
C GLN A 105 16.45 -10.15 20.13
N LEU A 106 16.01 -8.94 20.48
CA LEU A 106 14.81 -8.71 21.31
C LEU A 106 13.55 -9.29 20.66
N ALA A 107 13.38 -9.14 19.34
CA ALA A 107 12.28 -9.75 18.61
C ALA A 107 12.31 -11.29 18.67
N PHE A 108 13.49 -11.90 18.49
CA PHE A 108 13.66 -13.34 18.65
C PHE A 108 13.39 -13.80 20.09
N ASP A 109 13.97 -13.13 21.10
CA ASP A 109 13.90 -13.56 22.50
C ASP A 109 12.51 -13.35 23.13
N SER A 110 11.74 -12.36 22.66
CA SER A 110 10.35 -12.13 23.06
C SER A 110 9.33 -12.98 22.30
N ALA A 111 9.65 -13.47 21.10
CA ALA A 111 8.75 -14.33 20.32
C ALA A 111 8.51 -15.70 20.97
N THR A 112 7.29 -16.22 20.84
CA THR A 112 6.93 -17.55 21.38
C THR A 112 7.60 -18.67 20.57
N PRO A 113 8.41 -19.56 21.17
CA PRO A 113 9.06 -20.67 20.46
C PRO A 113 8.04 -21.65 19.88
N GLY A 114 8.09 -21.88 18.56
CA GLY A 114 7.16 -22.74 17.84
C GLY A 114 5.88 -22.03 17.36
N SER A 115 5.84 -20.69 17.41
CA SER A 115 4.81 -19.89 16.77
C SER A 115 4.64 -20.21 15.28
N SER A 116 3.38 -20.29 14.82
CA SER A 116 3.03 -20.36 13.39
C SER A 116 3.08 -18.99 12.69
N LEU A 117 3.22 -17.90 13.44
CA LEU A 117 3.44 -16.54 12.94
C LEU A 117 4.93 -16.18 13.04
N PRO A 118 5.50 -15.47 12.04
CA PRO A 118 6.88 -14.99 12.10
C PRO A 118 7.04 -13.88 13.16
N PHE A 119 8.23 -13.77 13.75
CA PHE A 119 8.57 -12.69 14.69
C PHE A 119 9.08 -11.42 13.99
N ARG A 120 9.47 -11.53 12.72
CA ARG A 120 9.65 -10.42 11.78
C ARG A 120 9.29 -10.90 10.38
N SER A 121 8.61 -10.06 9.62
CA SER A 121 8.38 -10.26 8.19
C SER A 121 8.56 -8.94 7.47
N PHE A 122 9.08 -8.99 6.24
CA PHE A 122 9.36 -7.83 5.41
C PHE A 122 8.78 -8.08 4.03
N THR A 123 7.72 -7.37 3.68
CA THR A 123 7.20 -7.34 2.32
C THR A 123 8.21 -6.62 1.42
N LEU A 124 8.64 -7.28 0.35
CA LEU A 124 9.72 -6.85 -0.55
C LEU A 124 9.19 -6.33 -1.90
N THR A 125 8.03 -6.83 -2.33
CA THR A 125 7.30 -6.36 -3.51
C THR A 125 5.82 -6.68 -3.34
N LYS A 126 4.90 -5.79 -3.74
CA LYS A 126 3.47 -6.07 -3.91
C LYS A 126 2.99 -5.52 -5.26
N GLY A 127 2.11 -6.24 -5.95
CA GLY A 127 1.67 -5.86 -7.31
C GLY A 127 0.25 -6.27 -7.67
N SER A 128 -0.23 -5.79 -8.82
CA SER A 128 -1.45 -6.31 -9.44
C SER A 128 -1.16 -7.63 -10.18
N GLY A 129 -0.02 -7.69 -10.88
CA GLY A 129 0.47 -8.87 -11.60
C GLY A 129 1.59 -9.65 -10.90
N TYR A 130 2.00 -10.73 -11.56
CA TYR A 130 3.01 -11.68 -11.08
C TYR A 130 4.43 -11.36 -11.59
N ALA A 131 5.44 -11.61 -10.75
CA ALA A 131 6.85 -11.60 -11.15
C ALA A 131 7.68 -12.72 -10.51
N TYR A 132 8.75 -13.14 -11.19
CA TYR A 132 9.81 -13.94 -10.59
C TYR A 132 10.77 -13.03 -9.82
N VAL A 133 10.72 -13.06 -8.48
CA VAL A 133 11.57 -12.26 -7.59
C VAL A 133 12.68 -13.14 -6.99
N ALA A 134 13.92 -12.66 -7.07
CA ALA A 134 15.10 -13.30 -6.49
C ALA A 134 15.83 -12.33 -5.55
N LEU A 135 15.95 -12.71 -4.28
CA LEU A 135 16.58 -11.92 -3.23
C LEU A 135 18.08 -12.23 -3.09
N HIS A 136 18.89 -11.21 -2.83
CA HIS A 136 20.26 -11.37 -2.36
C HIS A 136 20.44 -10.69 -1.00
N LEU A 137 21.13 -11.38 -0.09
CA LEU A 137 21.55 -10.84 1.21
C LEU A 137 23.07 -10.84 1.29
N SER A 138 23.68 -9.67 1.20
CA SER A 138 25.11 -9.44 1.42
C SER A 138 25.58 -10.00 2.76
N LYS A 139 24.74 -9.95 3.80
CA LYS A 139 25.00 -10.41 5.17
C LYS A 139 23.79 -11.17 5.73
N LEU A 140 23.97 -12.32 6.39
CA LEU A 140 22.94 -13.05 7.16
C LEU A 140 23.56 -13.81 8.35
N TRP A 141 23.17 -13.49 9.60
CA TRP A 141 23.56 -14.23 10.81
C TRP A 141 22.41 -14.26 11.81
N MET A 142 21.87 -15.45 12.09
CA MET A 142 20.63 -15.61 12.84
C MET A 142 20.85 -16.36 14.17
N PRO A 143 20.10 -16.06 15.25
CA PRO A 143 20.11 -16.82 16.50
C PRO A 143 19.81 -18.31 16.27
N ARG A 144 20.46 -19.20 17.03
CA ARG A 144 20.25 -20.65 16.94
C ARG A 144 18.77 -21.00 17.16
N GLY A 145 18.16 -21.65 16.18
CA GLY A 145 16.73 -21.94 16.21
C GLY A 145 15.85 -20.88 15.56
N THR A 146 16.44 -19.93 14.82
CA THR A 146 15.70 -19.17 13.80
C THR A 146 15.54 -20.01 12.53
N SER A 147 14.39 -19.92 11.86
CA SER A 147 14.22 -20.32 10.45
C SER A 147 13.94 -19.09 9.60
N VAL A 148 14.66 -18.96 8.48
CA VAL A 148 14.46 -17.90 7.48
C VAL A 148 13.67 -18.48 6.31
N VAL A 149 12.54 -17.85 5.99
CA VAL A 149 11.61 -18.30 4.95
C VAL A 149 11.34 -17.14 4.00
N LEU A 150 11.39 -17.41 2.70
CA LEU A 150 10.82 -16.51 1.69
C LEU A 150 9.41 -17.01 1.36
N ARG A 151 8.42 -16.13 1.43
CA ARG A 151 7.04 -16.44 1.06
C ARG A 151 6.68 -15.69 -0.21
N ALA A 152 6.27 -16.44 -1.22
CA ALA A 152 5.43 -15.90 -2.28
C ALA A 152 3.98 -16.04 -1.83
N VAL A 153 3.31 -14.92 -1.57
CA VAL A 153 1.87 -14.88 -1.29
C VAL A 153 1.11 -15.08 -2.60
N GLU A 154 0.00 -15.80 -2.51
CA GLU A 154 -0.83 -16.21 -3.64
C GLU A 154 -2.29 -15.73 -3.49
N GLY A 155 -3.12 -16.00 -4.49
CA GLY A 155 -4.57 -15.77 -4.43
C GLY A 155 -5.33 -16.92 -3.74
N PHE A 156 -6.60 -16.68 -3.40
CA PHE A 156 -7.46 -17.60 -2.61
C PHE A 156 -7.48 -19.06 -3.13
N ASP A 157 -7.39 -19.25 -4.46
CA ASP A 157 -7.39 -20.56 -5.13
C ASP A 157 -6.00 -21.28 -5.12
N THR A 158 -4.96 -20.74 -4.49
CA THR A 158 -3.60 -21.31 -4.51
C THR A 158 -2.86 -21.10 -3.18
N PRO A 159 -2.31 -22.16 -2.54
CA PRO A 159 -1.52 -22.00 -1.32
C PRO A 159 -0.20 -21.25 -1.53
N ASP A 160 0.14 -20.38 -0.57
CA ASP A 160 1.42 -19.66 -0.51
C ASP A 160 2.63 -20.55 -0.77
N ARG A 161 3.54 -20.07 -1.63
CA ARG A 161 4.75 -20.82 -2.01
C ARG A 161 5.94 -20.37 -1.18
N THR A 162 6.28 -21.15 -0.15
CA THR A 162 7.38 -20.87 0.77
C THR A 162 8.70 -21.57 0.37
N LEU A 163 9.80 -20.81 0.32
CA LEU A 163 11.18 -21.33 0.24
C LEU A 163 11.89 -21.12 1.57
N ASN A 164 12.10 -22.20 2.33
CA ASN A 164 12.89 -22.17 3.56
C ASN A 164 14.39 -22.06 3.24
N LEU A 165 14.95 -20.85 3.35
CA LEU A 165 16.37 -20.57 3.11
C LEU A 165 17.26 -21.29 4.13
N SER A 166 16.78 -21.50 5.36
CA SER A 166 17.54 -22.19 6.42
C SER A 166 17.81 -23.67 6.17
N MET A 167 17.24 -24.28 5.12
CA MET A 167 17.69 -25.58 4.61
C MET A 167 19.13 -25.53 4.06
N ASN A 168 19.50 -24.42 3.42
CA ASN A 168 20.84 -24.17 2.87
C ASN A 168 21.70 -23.30 3.80
N TYR A 169 21.06 -22.41 4.57
CA TYR A 169 21.67 -21.41 5.44
C TYR A 169 21.18 -21.54 6.89
N PRO A 170 21.47 -22.68 7.57
CA PRO A 170 21.00 -22.94 8.93
C PRO A 170 21.53 -21.93 9.96
N SER A 171 20.67 -21.54 10.90
CA SER A 171 20.95 -20.52 11.92
C SER A 171 22.04 -20.91 12.93
N GLY A 172 22.61 -19.90 13.61
CA GLY A 172 23.78 -20.05 14.48
C GLY A 172 25.13 -19.98 13.77
N LYS A 173 25.18 -19.46 12.54
CA LYS A 173 26.40 -19.23 11.73
C LYS A 173 26.28 -17.95 10.92
N ALA A 174 27.36 -17.21 10.76
CA ALA A 174 27.41 -16.06 9.87
C ALA A 174 27.57 -16.48 8.39
N TYR A 175 26.83 -15.80 7.51
CA TYR A 175 26.88 -15.97 6.05
C TYR A 175 27.01 -14.61 5.36
N SER A 176 27.59 -14.63 4.17
CA SER A 176 27.65 -13.48 3.26
C SER A 176 27.33 -13.91 1.83
N LYS A 177 26.76 -13.01 1.03
CA LYS A 177 26.36 -13.26 -0.37
C LYS A 177 25.39 -14.45 -0.50
N VAL A 178 24.37 -14.45 0.34
CA VAL A 178 23.27 -15.43 0.28
C VAL A 178 22.38 -15.07 -0.90
N LEU A 179 22.28 -15.96 -1.89
CA LEU A 179 21.40 -15.78 -3.05
C LEU A 179 20.23 -16.75 -2.94
N ALA A 180 19.00 -16.23 -2.96
CA ALA A 180 17.80 -17.03 -3.02
C ALA A 180 17.53 -17.55 -4.44
N ALA A 181 16.87 -18.71 -4.54
CA ALA A 181 16.27 -19.12 -5.80
C ALA A 181 15.08 -18.19 -6.13
N PRO A 182 14.82 -17.85 -7.40
CA PRO A 182 13.69 -17.01 -7.77
C PRO A 182 12.36 -17.68 -7.40
N LEU A 183 11.48 -16.96 -6.69
CA LEU A 183 10.11 -17.35 -6.46
C LEU A 183 9.18 -16.52 -7.36
N LEU A 184 8.20 -17.17 -7.98
CA LEU A 184 7.11 -16.49 -8.67
C LEU A 184 6.09 -16.02 -7.64
N SER A 185 5.71 -14.75 -7.64
CA SER A 185 4.75 -14.18 -6.69
C SER A 185 4.04 -12.93 -7.20
N LYS A 186 2.91 -12.60 -6.57
CA LYS A 186 2.24 -11.29 -6.62
C LYS A 186 2.62 -10.40 -5.44
N GLU A 187 2.90 -10.99 -4.28
CA GLU A 187 3.43 -10.30 -3.09
C GLU A 187 4.51 -11.16 -2.42
N PHE A 188 5.76 -10.68 -2.44
CA PHE A 188 6.94 -11.43 -2.00
C PHE A 188 7.42 -10.93 -0.64
N ARG A 189 7.69 -11.85 0.30
CA ARG A 189 8.04 -11.55 1.70
C ARG A 189 9.28 -12.30 2.16
N LEU A 190 10.05 -11.69 3.07
CA LEU A 190 11.15 -12.28 3.82
C LEU A 190 10.75 -12.42 5.29
N GLU A 191 10.64 -13.65 5.79
CA GLU A 191 10.04 -14.01 7.08
C GLU A 191 11.03 -14.73 8.00
N PHE A 192 10.92 -14.47 9.31
CA PHE A 192 11.77 -15.04 10.36
C PHE A 192 10.91 -15.70 11.44
N TYR A 193 11.13 -16.99 11.68
CA TYR A 193 10.37 -17.80 12.62
C TYR A 193 11.24 -18.31 13.77
N ARG A 194 10.69 -18.37 14.98
CA ARG A 194 11.36 -18.94 16.16
C ARG A 194 10.96 -20.41 16.31
N ASN A 195 11.90 -21.32 16.11
CA ASN A 195 11.66 -22.76 16.14
C ASN A 195 11.27 -23.24 17.55
N ALA A 196 10.42 -24.27 17.62
CA ALA A 196 9.98 -24.86 18.88
C ALA A 196 11.16 -25.39 19.70
N GLY A 197 11.17 -25.09 21.00
CA GLY A 197 12.25 -25.51 21.91
C GLY A 197 13.58 -24.75 21.77
N SER A 198 13.63 -23.66 20.98
CA SER A 198 14.80 -22.77 20.98
C SER A 198 14.94 -22.04 22.33
N PRO A 199 16.15 -21.94 22.90
CA PRO A 199 16.41 -21.12 24.08
C PRO A 199 16.40 -19.63 23.72
N ASN A 200 16.51 -18.77 24.72
CA ASN A 200 16.89 -17.37 24.51
C ASN A 200 18.39 -17.28 24.17
N THR A 201 18.81 -16.18 23.56
CA THR A 201 20.21 -15.90 23.25
C THR A 201 21.06 -15.69 24.51
N THR A 202 22.36 -15.99 24.41
CA THR A 202 23.36 -15.74 25.44
C THR A 202 24.57 -14.99 24.87
N GLU A 203 25.40 -14.37 25.72
CA GLU A 203 26.62 -13.68 25.29
C GLU A 203 27.58 -14.63 24.52
N ASP A 204 27.64 -15.91 24.91
CA ASP A 204 28.42 -16.96 24.24
C ASP A 204 27.96 -17.23 22.79
N ASP A 205 26.69 -17.00 22.46
CA ASP A 205 26.17 -17.17 21.09
C ASP A 205 26.62 -16.03 20.14
N ILE A 206 26.97 -14.87 20.70
CA ILE A 206 27.39 -13.65 19.96
C ILE A 206 28.92 -13.55 19.87
N ALA A 207 29.66 -14.21 20.77
CA ALA A 207 31.10 -14.03 20.91
C ALA A 207 31.96 -14.43 19.69
N VAL A 208 31.49 -15.34 18.84
CA VAL A 208 32.36 -16.11 17.92
C VAL A 208 32.73 -15.37 16.62
N ASP A 209 31.75 -14.84 15.88
CA ASP A 209 31.96 -14.28 14.54
C ASP A 209 32.10 -12.75 14.53
N SER A 210 32.73 -12.19 13.49
CA SER A 210 32.84 -10.74 13.25
C SER A 210 31.78 -10.28 12.24
N PHE A 211 30.52 -10.27 12.68
CA PHE A 211 29.38 -9.91 11.85
C PHE A 211 28.74 -8.61 12.34
N ASN A 212 28.47 -7.72 11.39
CA ASN A 212 28.12 -6.33 11.60
C ASN A 212 27.10 -5.92 10.54
N VAL A 213 25.88 -5.57 10.94
CA VAL A 213 24.80 -5.15 10.03
C VAL A 213 25.07 -3.73 9.48
N THR A 214 25.55 -2.82 10.33
CA THR A 214 25.41 -1.35 10.23
C THR A 214 26.73 -0.57 10.22
N ASP A 215 27.81 -1.17 9.73
CA ASP A 215 29.19 -0.65 9.65
C ASP A 215 29.85 -0.20 10.98
N THR A 216 29.12 -0.27 12.10
CA THR A 216 29.59 -0.19 13.50
C THR A 216 30.22 -1.50 14.00
N GLU A 217 31.33 -1.49 14.72
CA GLU A 217 32.04 -2.73 15.17
C GLU A 217 31.25 -3.67 16.12
N THR A 218 30.00 -3.34 16.45
CA THR A 218 29.05 -4.14 17.22
C THR A 218 28.81 -5.52 16.59
N LYS A 219 29.20 -6.60 17.30
CA LYS A 219 28.79 -7.97 16.96
C LYS A 219 27.29 -8.11 17.21
N CYS A 220 26.51 -8.37 16.16
CA CYS A 220 25.05 -8.38 16.24
C CYS A 220 24.40 -9.41 15.32
N PHE A 221 23.44 -10.20 15.81
CA PHE A 221 22.55 -10.99 14.97
C PHE A 221 21.72 -10.07 14.06
N GLY A 222 21.49 -10.49 12.82
CA GLY A 222 20.76 -9.70 11.83
C GLY A 222 21.03 -10.11 10.39
N PHE A 223 20.53 -9.32 9.45
CA PHE A 223 20.73 -9.52 8.00
C PHE A 223 20.86 -8.18 7.28
N VAL A 224 21.38 -8.18 6.05
CA VAL A 224 21.33 -7.04 5.12
C VAL A 224 21.00 -7.54 3.71
N VAL A 225 19.89 -7.06 3.17
CA VAL A 225 19.54 -7.11 1.76
C VAL A 225 20.23 -5.93 1.05
N ASP A 226 20.90 -6.21 -0.06
CA ASP A 226 21.64 -5.23 -0.89
C ASP A 226 21.12 -5.14 -2.34
N TRP A 227 20.34 -6.13 -2.79
CA TRP A 227 19.53 -6.06 -4.01
C TRP A 227 18.49 -7.19 -4.08
N TYR A 228 17.47 -6.97 -4.90
CA TYR A 228 16.66 -8.05 -5.47
C TYR A 228 16.50 -7.84 -6.98
N ARG A 229 16.17 -8.92 -7.69
CA ARG A 229 15.89 -8.90 -9.13
C ARG A 229 14.48 -9.38 -9.37
N TYR A 230 13.73 -8.70 -10.23
CA TYR A 230 12.40 -9.13 -10.64
C TYR A 230 12.27 -9.25 -12.16
N VAL A 231 11.40 -10.17 -12.60
CA VAL A 231 10.98 -10.32 -14.00
C VAL A 231 9.47 -10.46 -14.01
N LEU A 232 8.77 -9.41 -14.47
CA LEU A 232 7.31 -9.39 -14.64
C LEU A 232 6.88 -10.48 -15.64
N MET A 233 5.75 -11.15 -15.37
CA MET A 233 5.11 -12.04 -16.33
C MET A 233 4.24 -11.30 -17.35
N ASP A 234 3.72 -10.14 -16.97
CA ASP A 234 2.86 -9.28 -17.78
C ASP A 234 3.27 -7.81 -17.56
N LEU A 235 3.34 -7.04 -18.65
CA LEU A 235 3.69 -5.61 -18.61
C LEU A 235 2.47 -4.70 -18.44
N SER A 236 1.25 -5.23 -18.65
CA SER A 236 0.00 -4.49 -18.41
C SER A 236 -0.46 -4.54 -16.94
N ASN A 237 0.10 -5.45 -16.16
CA ASN A 237 -0.14 -5.60 -14.72
C ASN A 237 1.19 -5.50 -13.94
N PRO A 238 1.75 -4.29 -13.73
CA PRO A 238 3.03 -4.12 -13.06
C PRO A 238 3.01 -4.55 -11.59
N ILE A 239 4.19 -4.80 -11.04
CA ILE A 239 4.40 -4.64 -9.60
C ILE A 239 4.36 -3.14 -9.33
N VAL A 240 3.38 -2.72 -8.55
CA VAL A 240 3.11 -1.30 -8.28
C VAL A 240 3.91 -0.91 -7.04
N ALA A 241 5.10 -0.35 -7.27
CA ALA A 241 5.50 0.73 -6.39
C ALA A 241 4.52 1.87 -6.61
N THR A 242 3.70 2.16 -5.60
CA THR A 242 3.23 3.54 -5.42
C THR A 242 4.39 4.33 -4.86
N ASP A 243 4.53 5.58 -5.29
CA ASP A 243 5.38 6.53 -4.57
C ASP A 243 4.69 6.81 -3.23
N GLU A 244 5.37 6.45 -2.13
CA GLU A 244 4.81 6.22 -0.78
C GLU A 244 3.86 5.01 -0.74
N SER A 245 4.20 3.98 0.05
CA SER A 245 3.56 2.65 -0.04
C SER A 245 2.98 2.12 1.27
N ILE A 246 1.73 1.67 1.20
CA ILE A 246 1.16 0.65 2.10
C ILE A 246 1.64 -0.72 1.63
N CYS A 247 2.07 -1.59 2.56
CA CYS A 247 2.79 -2.80 2.17
C CYS A 247 1.99 -4.08 2.02
N ALA A 248 1.04 -4.38 2.90
CA ALA A 248 0.02 -5.41 2.64
C ALA A 248 -1.39 -4.89 2.89
N ALA A 249 -1.65 -4.28 4.05
CA ALA A 249 -2.89 -3.58 4.40
C ALA A 249 -2.55 -2.26 5.12
N ASP A 250 -3.46 -1.29 5.17
CA ASP A 250 -3.23 -0.07 5.97
C ASP A 250 -3.24 -0.41 7.47
N ASN A 251 -2.07 -0.41 8.11
CA ASN A 251 -1.90 -0.69 9.53
C ASN A 251 -2.04 0.57 10.40
N THR A 252 -2.16 1.76 9.78
CA THR A 252 -2.30 3.03 10.49
C THR A 252 -3.66 3.12 11.18
N LYS A 253 -3.74 3.86 12.28
CA LYS A 253 -5.00 4.16 12.96
C LYS A 253 -5.17 5.66 13.19
N GLU A 254 -6.42 6.10 13.25
CA GLU A 254 -6.77 7.48 13.63
C GLU A 254 -6.03 7.87 14.92
N ALA A 255 -5.38 9.03 14.94
CA ALA A 255 -4.43 9.40 15.98
C ALA A 255 -5.03 9.26 17.40
N ILE A 256 -6.30 9.62 17.56
CA ILE A 256 -7.05 9.54 18.81
C ILE A 256 -7.09 8.13 19.45
N CYS A 257 -6.94 7.05 18.68
CA CYS A 257 -6.84 5.69 19.20
C CYS A 257 -5.65 5.50 20.14
N TYR A 258 -4.57 6.24 19.93
CA TYR A 258 -3.38 6.23 20.78
C TYR A 258 -3.53 7.12 22.03
N TYR A 259 -4.64 7.85 22.21
CA TYR A 259 -4.88 8.60 23.45
C TYR A 259 -5.36 7.72 24.61
N GLY A 260 -6.03 6.59 24.35
CA GLY A 260 -6.66 5.76 25.38
C GLY A 260 -5.67 5.01 26.27
N ASP A 261 -4.60 4.48 25.68
CA ASP A 261 -3.56 3.72 26.38
C ASP A 261 -2.47 4.65 26.96
N PRO A 262 -2.14 4.59 28.26
CA PRO A 262 -1.04 5.35 28.85
C PRO A 262 0.33 5.18 28.17
N THR A 263 0.59 4.05 27.52
CA THR A 263 1.87 3.75 26.85
C THR A 263 2.04 4.48 25.52
N THR A 264 0.93 4.74 24.80
CA THR A 264 0.96 5.42 23.48
C THR A 264 0.42 6.85 23.52
N ARG A 265 -0.16 7.29 24.66
CA ARG A 265 -0.70 8.64 24.87
C ARG A 265 0.29 9.75 24.53
N THR A 266 1.57 9.60 24.87
CA THR A 266 2.58 10.63 24.56
C THR A 266 2.82 10.76 23.06
N SER A 267 2.70 9.69 22.27
CA SER A 267 2.73 9.73 20.80
C SER A 267 1.51 10.45 20.21
N PHE A 268 0.32 10.29 20.79
CA PHE A 268 -0.82 11.14 20.42
C PHE A 268 -0.56 12.61 20.78
N LEU A 269 -0.03 12.90 21.97
CA LEU A 269 0.25 14.27 22.39
C LEU A 269 1.30 14.94 21.49
N ALA A 270 2.36 14.22 21.10
CA ALA A 270 3.32 14.66 20.08
C ALA A 270 2.65 14.91 18.71
N SER A 271 1.73 14.03 18.29
CA SER A 271 1.01 14.17 17.02
C SER A 271 0.20 15.46 16.91
N ARG A 272 -0.15 16.13 18.03
CA ARG A 272 -0.85 17.42 18.03
C ARG A 272 -0.07 18.49 17.25
N ALA A 273 1.27 18.47 17.33
CA ALA A 273 2.17 19.39 16.67
C ALA A 273 2.26 19.22 15.14
N VAL A 274 1.59 18.21 14.59
CA VAL A 274 1.50 17.93 13.14
C VAL A 274 0.24 18.56 12.55
N ALA A 275 0.33 19.06 11.34
CA ALA A 275 -0.74 19.69 10.58
C ALA A 275 -0.88 19.07 9.18
N ARG A 276 -2.10 19.18 8.65
CA ARG A 276 -2.41 18.94 7.25
C ARG A 276 -2.10 20.22 6.46
N LEU A 277 -1.37 20.09 5.36
CA LEU A 277 -1.02 21.18 4.45
C LEU A 277 -1.81 21.06 3.15
N LEU A 278 -2.34 22.18 2.66
CA LEU A 278 -2.89 22.30 1.31
C LEU A 278 -2.06 23.35 0.54
N ILE A 279 -1.40 22.93 -0.53
CA ILE A 279 -0.51 23.76 -1.35
C ILE A 279 -1.10 23.88 -2.76
N PRO A 280 -1.59 25.05 -3.19
CA PRO A 280 -1.94 25.29 -4.59
C PRO A 280 -0.70 25.20 -5.48
N LYS A 281 -0.77 24.45 -6.59
CA LYS A 281 0.39 24.13 -7.47
C LYS A 281 0.24 24.68 -8.89
N GLY A 282 -0.47 25.80 -9.06
CA GLY A 282 -0.83 26.36 -10.36
C GLY A 282 -1.98 25.63 -11.05
N ASP A 283 -2.45 26.14 -12.19
CA ASP A 283 -3.50 25.58 -13.07
C ASP A 283 -4.80 25.09 -12.42
N GLY A 284 -5.09 25.52 -11.19
CA GLY A 284 -6.24 25.06 -10.38
C GLY A 284 -6.00 23.73 -9.64
N ALA A 285 -4.80 23.16 -9.71
CA ALA A 285 -4.39 22.00 -8.94
C ALA A 285 -3.97 22.38 -7.50
N SER A 286 -4.01 21.40 -6.59
CA SER A 286 -3.47 21.54 -5.24
C SER A 286 -2.92 20.19 -4.75
N ALA A 287 -1.76 20.23 -4.11
CA ALA A 287 -1.18 19.10 -3.40
C ALA A 287 -1.64 19.11 -1.94
N GLY A 288 -1.85 17.92 -1.37
CA GLY A 288 -1.95 17.73 0.06
C GLY A 288 -0.62 17.17 0.57
N CYS A 289 -0.11 17.72 1.68
CA CYS A 289 1.09 17.21 2.35
C CYS A 289 0.91 17.24 3.87
N THR A 290 1.90 16.72 4.59
CA THR A 290 2.02 16.84 6.05
C THR A 290 3.12 17.84 6.40
N GLY A 291 2.96 18.59 7.49
CA GLY A 291 4.03 19.42 8.06
C GLY A 291 3.87 19.57 9.56
N TRP A 292 4.90 20.01 10.27
CA TRP A 292 4.89 19.99 11.74
C TRP A 292 5.73 21.08 12.38
N LEU A 293 5.35 21.47 13.61
CA LEU A 293 5.95 22.55 14.39
C LEU A 293 7.36 22.20 14.88
N LEU A 294 8.35 22.97 14.44
CA LEU A 294 9.75 22.83 14.83
C LEU A 294 10.12 23.93 15.84
N GLY A 295 10.21 23.57 17.12
CA GLY A 295 10.50 24.51 18.19
C GLY A 295 9.38 25.53 18.48
N ASN A 296 9.65 26.46 19.40
CA ASN A 296 8.63 27.32 20.02
C ASN A 296 8.38 28.68 19.33
N GLN A 297 9.03 28.96 18.20
CA GLN A 297 8.91 30.24 17.48
C GLN A 297 8.07 30.18 16.19
N GLY A 298 7.18 29.18 16.07
CA GLY A 298 6.26 29.06 14.93
C GLY A 298 6.91 28.75 13.59
N HIS A 299 8.11 28.16 13.61
CA HIS A 299 8.66 27.49 12.43
C HIS A 299 7.97 26.14 12.24
N MET A 300 7.85 25.70 11.00
CA MET A 300 7.40 24.36 10.65
C MET A 300 8.31 23.79 9.56
N ILE A 301 8.29 22.47 9.41
CA ILE A 301 9.03 21.78 8.35
C ILE A 301 8.12 20.78 7.60
N THR A 302 8.38 20.64 6.32
CA THR A 302 7.75 19.75 5.33
C THR A 302 8.79 19.41 4.24
N ASN A 303 8.44 18.66 3.20
CA ASN A 303 9.35 18.42 2.06
C ASN A 303 9.51 19.65 1.15
N TYR A 304 10.63 19.71 0.41
CA TYR A 304 10.84 20.70 -0.65
C TYR A 304 9.86 20.47 -1.79
N HIS A 305 9.62 19.22 -2.20
CA HIS A 305 8.63 18.94 -3.25
C HIS A 305 7.20 19.40 -2.87
N CYS A 306 6.88 19.42 -1.56
CA CYS A 306 5.65 19.99 -1.03
C CYS A 306 5.62 21.52 -1.09
N VAL A 307 6.67 22.22 -0.62
CA VAL A 307 6.77 23.69 -0.66
C VAL A 307 8.16 24.10 -1.18
N ALA A 308 8.27 24.31 -2.49
CA ALA A 308 9.54 24.55 -3.17
C ALA A 308 9.91 26.04 -3.32
N THR A 309 8.92 26.93 -3.17
CA THR A 309 9.05 28.35 -3.54
C THR A 309 8.30 29.29 -2.60
N ASP A 310 8.63 30.58 -2.67
CA ASP A 310 7.86 31.65 -2.01
C ASP A 310 6.38 31.67 -2.46
N GLU A 311 6.08 31.25 -3.68
CA GLU A 311 4.71 31.21 -4.22
C GLU A 311 3.91 30.02 -3.64
N ASP A 312 4.53 28.84 -3.51
CA ASP A 312 3.95 27.71 -2.77
C ASP A 312 3.67 28.13 -1.32
N ALA A 313 4.66 28.72 -0.64
CA ALA A 313 4.59 29.11 0.77
C ALA A 313 3.50 30.17 1.01
N ALA A 314 3.49 31.23 0.21
CA ALA A 314 2.53 32.33 0.34
C ALA A 314 1.06 31.90 0.15
N ASN A 315 0.81 30.76 -0.50
CA ASN A 315 -0.54 30.20 -0.73
C ASN A 315 -0.84 28.93 0.09
N THR A 316 0.11 28.44 0.91
CA THR A 316 -0.06 27.20 1.68
C THR A 316 -0.99 27.41 2.89
N ALA A 317 -2.03 26.58 2.98
CA ALA A 317 -2.90 26.53 4.16
C ALA A 317 -2.47 25.45 5.16
N VAL A 318 -2.52 25.78 6.45
CA VAL A 318 -2.05 24.96 7.56
C VAL A 318 -3.22 24.63 8.50
N GLU A 319 -3.52 23.35 8.66
CA GLU A 319 -4.69 22.86 9.42
C GLU A 319 -4.27 21.88 10.54
N PHE A 320 -4.38 22.32 11.79
CA PHE A 320 -4.07 21.50 12.97
C PHE A 320 -5.30 20.71 13.42
N MET A 321 -5.06 19.58 14.09
CA MET A 321 -6.10 18.69 14.67
C MET A 321 -7.13 18.11 13.68
N ALA A 322 -6.83 18.09 12.37
CA ALA A 322 -7.70 17.45 11.38
C ALA A 322 -7.63 15.90 11.48
N GLY A 323 -8.57 15.25 12.15
CA GLY A 323 -8.62 13.80 12.37
C GLY A 323 -9.79 13.41 13.28
N ALA A 324 -9.99 12.11 13.51
CA ALA A 324 -11.12 11.67 14.34
C ALA A 324 -11.06 12.22 15.78
N ASP A 325 -12.22 12.59 16.32
CA ASP A 325 -12.41 13.06 17.70
C ASP A 325 -12.64 11.91 18.69
N VAL A 326 -13.05 10.74 18.18
CA VAL A 326 -13.22 9.47 18.91
C VAL A 326 -12.52 8.33 18.17
N CYS A 327 -11.91 7.39 18.90
CA CYS A 327 -11.46 6.14 18.32
C CYS A 327 -12.66 5.22 18.09
N SER A 328 -13.16 5.18 16.86
CA SER A 328 -14.19 4.24 16.42
C SER A 328 -14.12 4.06 14.92
N ASP A 329 -14.20 2.81 14.47
CA ASP A 329 -14.16 2.42 13.06
C ASP A 329 -15.44 2.86 12.31
N SER A 330 -16.44 3.39 13.04
CA SER A 330 -17.60 4.09 12.49
C SER A 330 -17.28 5.52 11.98
N VAL A 331 -16.16 6.10 12.38
CA VAL A 331 -15.70 7.44 11.98
C VAL A 331 -14.65 7.33 10.87
N THR A 332 -15.11 7.34 9.62
CA THR A 332 -14.26 7.21 8.44
C THR A 332 -13.68 8.57 8.02
N CYS A 333 -12.48 8.89 8.51
CA CYS A 333 -11.73 10.08 8.07
C CYS A 333 -11.01 9.88 6.71
N THR A 334 -11.42 8.91 5.91
CA THR A 334 -10.73 8.38 4.73
C THR A 334 -11.22 8.96 3.40
N TYR A 335 -11.42 10.29 3.35
CA TYR A 335 -11.65 11.04 2.11
C TYR A 335 -10.96 12.41 2.15
N TRP A 336 -10.73 13.02 0.99
CA TRP A 336 -10.00 14.29 0.87
C TRP A 336 -10.64 15.39 1.73
N GLY A 337 -9.89 15.93 2.69
CA GLY A 337 -10.34 16.98 3.60
C GLY A 337 -11.25 16.51 4.75
N ALA A 338 -11.44 15.20 4.90
CA ALA A 338 -12.25 14.62 5.98
C ALA A 338 -11.79 15.04 7.38
N CYS A 339 -12.71 14.94 8.34
CA CYS A 339 -12.49 15.24 9.75
C CYS A 339 -11.76 16.59 9.95
N PRO A 340 -12.40 17.71 9.55
CA PRO A 340 -11.77 19.02 9.49
C PRO A 340 -11.35 19.50 10.88
N GLY A 341 -10.15 20.07 10.93
CA GLY A 341 -9.53 20.62 12.12
C GLY A 341 -9.70 22.14 12.21
N ILE A 342 -8.62 22.80 12.61
CA ILE A 342 -8.54 24.26 12.71
C ILE A 342 -7.47 24.75 11.73
N THR A 343 -7.90 25.38 10.64
CA THR A 343 -7.02 26.15 9.75
C THR A 343 -6.54 27.39 10.49
N VAL A 344 -5.24 27.45 10.81
CA VAL A 344 -4.64 28.56 11.57
C VAL A 344 -4.12 29.68 10.65
N THR A 345 -3.63 29.32 9.46
CA THR A 345 -3.24 30.28 8.41
C THR A 345 -3.51 29.70 7.02
N VAL A 346 -3.59 30.61 6.04
CA VAL A 346 -3.67 30.32 4.59
C VAL A 346 -2.47 30.88 3.83
N SER A 347 -1.40 31.22 4.56
CA SER A 347 -0.15 31.80 4.03
C SER A 347 1.00 31.60 5.04
N VAL A 348 2.18 31.24 4.56
CA VAL A 348 3.43 31.10 5.35
C VAL A 348 4.61 31.73 4.60
N GLU A 349 5.68 32.06 5.32
CA GLU A 349 6.96 32.51 4.76
C GLU A 349 7.89 31.30 4.53
N LEU A 350 8.62 31.26 3.42
CA LEU A 350 9.69 30.28 3.20
C LEU A 350 10.99 30.82 3.82
N VAL A 351 11.57 30.09 4.78
CA VAL A 351 12.80 30.52 5.48
C VAL A 351 14.04 29.96 4.79
N HIS A 352 14.00 28.68 4.42
CA HIS A 352 15.04 27.97 3.70
C HIS A 352 14.46 26.68 3.10
N ALA A 353 14.97 26.21 1.98
CA ALA A 353 14.66 24.88 1.45
C ALA A 353 15.87 24.31 0.70
N ASP A 354 15.94 22.98 0.63
CA ASP A 354 17.01 22.23 -0.03
C ASP A 354 16.43 21.03 -0.80
N GLU A 355 16.82 20.90 -2.07
CA GLU A 355 16.33 19.89 -3.01
C GLU A 355 17.03 18.53 -2.84
N ASP A 356 18.33 18.52 -2.51
CA ASP A 356 19.12 17.30 -2.30
C ASP A 356 18.71 16.57 -1.00
N LEU A 357 18.28 17.34 0.02
CA LEU A 357 17.76 16.86 1.30
C LEU A 357 16.22 16.92 1.39
N ASP A 358 15.54 17.19 0.28
CA ASP A 358 14.07 17.30 0.14
C ASP A 358 13.33 17.85 1.37
N TYR A 359 13.72 19.05 1.83
CA TYR A 359 13.07 19.71 2.97
C TYR A 359 12.86 21.22 2.75
N ALA A 360 11.79 21.73 3.34
CA ALA A 360 11.46 23.15 3.39
C ALA A 360 11.15 23.56 4.83
N LEU A 361 11.92 24.52 5.35
CA LEU A 361 11.64 25.23 6.59
C LEU A 361 10.76 26.43 6.28
N ILE A 362 9.52 26.38 6.73
CA ILE A 362 8.52 27.44 6.58
C ILE A 362 8.24 28.12 7.93
N LYS A 363 7.62 29.29 7.92
CA LYS A 363 7.28 30.05 9.13
C LYS A 363 5.86 30.60 9.06
N MET A 364 5.10 30.38 10.11
CA MET A 364 3.77 30.98 10.27
C MET A 364 3.84 32.48 10.59
N PRO A 365 2.72 33.21 10.45
CA PRO A 365 2.59 34.59 10.93
C PRO A 365 2.88 34.78 12.43
N ALA A 366 2.76 36.03 12.90
CA ALA A 366 3.23 36.48 14.22
C ALA A 366 2.60 35.79 15.45
N ASP A 367 1.53 35.01 15.28
CA ASP A 367 0.89 34.15 16.27
C ASP A 367 1.52 32.75 16.40
N GLY A 368 2.48 32.40 15.55
CA GLY A 368 3.18 31.12 15.56
C GLY A 368 3.68 30.59 16.93
N PRO A 369 4.20 31.43 17.84
CA PRO A 369 4.56 30.98 19.20
C PRO A 369 3.34 30.55 20.05
N LEU A 370 2.18 31.19 19.87
CA LEU A 370 0.93 30.80 20.55
C LEU A 370 0.35 29.51 19.96
N ILE A 371 0.54 29.29 18.66
CA ILE A 371 0.18 28.03 17.99
C ILE A 371 1.06 26.88 18.55
N ALA A 372 2.37 27.12 18.75
CA ALA A 372 3.28 26.19 19.41
C ALA A 372 2.94 25.94 20.89
N GLU A 373 2.50 26.96 21.64
CA GLU A 373 1.98 26.79 23.02
C GLU A 373 0.67 25.98 23.04
N THR A 374 -0.17 26.10 22.01
CA THR A 374 -1.47 25.43 21.93
C THR A 374 -1.36 23.93 21.57
N TYR A 375 -0.53 23.61 20.58
CA TYR A 375 -0.41 22.24 20.04
C TYR A 375 0.84 21.50 20.53
N GLY A 376 1.82 22.20 21.10
CA GLY A 376 3.16 21.66 21.32
C GLY A 376 4.02 21.73 20.07
N TYR A 377 5.27 21.32 20.18
CA TYR A 377 6.23 21.32 19.08
C TYR A 377 7.20 20.14 19.20
N LEU A 378 7.75 19.72 18.07
CA LEU A 378 8.74 18.66 17.97
C LEU A 378 10.15 19.25 17.82
N ARG A 379 11.16 18.39 17.97
CA ARG A 379 12.59 18.75 17.89
C ARG A 379 13.35 17.74 17.03
N LEU A 380 14.24 18.23 16.18
CA LEU A 380 15.11 17.42 15.31
C LEU A 380 16.28 16.86 16.13
N LYS A 381 16.56 15.57 16.01
CA LYS A 381 17.71 14.95 16.68
C LYS A 381 19.05 15.33 16.04
N SER A 382 20.03 15.66 16.88
CA SER A 382 21.41 15.93 16.47
C SER A 382 22.28 14.68 16.26
N ARG A 383 21.69 13.48 16.31
CA ARG A 383 22.39 12.19 16.22
C ARG A 383 21.93 11.36 15.01
N PRO A 384 22.71 10.37 14.58
CA PRO A 384 22.22 9.32 13.69
C PRO A 384 21.03 8.57 14.31
N GLY A 385 20.12 8.11 13.45
CA GLY A 385 19.17 7.05 13.80
C GLY A 385 19.90 5.74 14.12
N VAL A 386 19.25 4.84 14.85
CA VAL A 386 19.75 3.49 15.11
C VAL A 386 18.88 2.49 14.35
N VAL A 387 19.48 1.52 13.65
CA VAL A 387 18.69 0.43 13.04
C VAL A 387 17.97 -0.33 14.15
N GLY A 388 16.69 -0.60 13.95
CA GLY A 388 15.80 -1.19 14.94
C GLY A 388 15.11 -0.17 15.86
N GLU A 389 15.55 1.10 15.89
CA GLU A 389 14.95 2.15 16.71
C GLU A 389 13.44 2.22 16.47
N GLN A 390 12.65 1.93 17.50
CA GLN A 390 11.21 1.99 17.45
C GLN A 390 10.76 3.43 17.20
N ILE A 391 9.88 3.61 16.22
CA ILE A 391 9.39 4.91 15.77
C ILE A 391 7.87 4.88 15.61
N TYR A 392 7.28 6.06 15.43
CA TYR A 392 5.91 6.25 14.97
C TYR A 392 5.84 7.46 14.04
N ILE A 393 4.93 7.42 13.08
CA ILE A 393 4.81 8.43 12.02
C ILE A 393 3.38 8.99 12.04
N PRO A 394 3.14 10.12 12.73
CA PRO A 394 1.87 10.86 12.63
C PRO A 394 1.79 11.66 11.32
N GLN A 395 0.75 11.42 10.54
CA GLN A 395 0.68 11.75 9.11
C GLN A 395 -0.73 12.08 8.62
N HIS A 396 -0.84 12.77 7.48
CA HIS A 396 -2.09 13.06 6.76
C HIS A 396 -2.11 12.42 5.35
N PRO A 397 -2.11 11.08 5.25
CA PRO A 397 -2.08 10.37 3.97
C PRO A 397 -3.25 10.80 3.09
N LEU A 398 -3.04 11.00 1.79
CA LEU A 398 -4.08 11.39 0.82
C LEU A 398 -4.88 12.66 1.21
N TYR A 399 -4.31 13.56 2.03
CA TYR A 399 -5.02 14.71 2.62
C TYR A 399 -6.25 14.31 3.47
N HIS A 400 -6.24 13.09 4.01
CA HIS A 400 -7.27 12.54 4.90
C HIS A 400 -7.11 13.04 6.35
N GLY A 401 -7.89 12.49 7.29
CA GLY A 401 -7.68 12.72 8.72
C GLY A 401 -6.33 12.18 9.22
N LYS A 402 -5.89 12.69 10.38
CA LYS A 402 -4.60 12.35 10.97
C LYS A 402 -4.55 10.91 11.45
N ARG A 403 -3.68 10.13 10.83
CA ARG A 403 -3.42 8.72 11.17
C ARG A 403 -1.99 8.58 11.67
N ILE A 404 -1.70 7.54 12.45
CA ILE A 404 -0.35 7.26 12.95
C ILE A 404 0.04 5.85 12.50
N ALA A 405 1.17 5.72 11.80
CA ALA A 405 1.86 4.44 11.66
C ALA A 405 2.60 4.16 12.97
N MET A 406 2.25 3.05 13.64
CA MET A 406 2.89 2.61 14.89
C MET A 406 3.08 1.09 14.94
N VAL A 407 2.29 0.33 14.20
CA VAL A 407 2.50 -1.10 13.96
C VAL A 407 2.62 -1.40 12.46
N ASP A 408 3.27 -2.52 12.13
CA ASP A 408 3.38 -3.08 10.77
C ASP A 408 2.35 -4.20 10.50
N ASP A 409 2.39 -4.76 9.28
CA ASP A 409 1.46 -5.77 8.73
C ASP A 409 1.34 -7.04 9.58
N TYR A 410 2.23 -7.21 10.55
CA TYR A 410 2.35 -8.38 11.43
C TYR A 410 2.23 -7.99 12.90
N THR A 411 1.70 -6.80 13.18
CA THR A 411 1.50 -6.19 14.50
C THR A 411 2.78 -5.89 15.31
N ASN A 412 3.96 -5.93 14.68
CA ASN A 412 5.18 -5.46 15.36
C ASN A 412 5.18 -3.94 15.39
N PHE A 413 5.86 -3.32 16.36
CA PHE A 413 6.09 -1.89 16.31
C PHE A 413 6.95 -1.48 15.12
N VAL A 414 6.60 -0.37 14.48
CA VAL A 414 7.39 0.22 13.39
C VAL A 414 8.78 0.60 13.89
N ALA A 415 9.80 0.31 13.08
CA ALA A 415 11.20 0.56 13.40
C ALA A 415 12.00 1.04 12.18
N LEU A 416 13.12 1.73 12.42
CA LEU A 416 14.12 1.99 11.38
C LEU A 416 14.73 0.66 10.88
N LEU A 417 14.76 0.45 9.57
CA LEU A 417 15.25 -0.78 8.93
C LEU A 417 16.57 -0.61 8.16
N GLY A 418 17.12 0.59 8.11
CA GLY A 418 18.38 0.90 7.45
C GLY A 418 18.73 2.36 7.61
N LEU A 419 20.03 2.69 7.54
CA LEU A 419 20.54 4.06 7.70
C LEU A 419 21.18 4.63 6.42
N SER A 420 21.23 3.83 5.35
CA SER A 420 21.82 4.14 4.05
C SER A 420 20.93 3.60 2.91
N ALA A 421 19.62 3.71 3.07
CA ALA A 421 18.65 3.33 2.05
C ALA A 421 18.76 4.31 0.87
N SER A 422 18.86 3.79 -0.35
CA SER A 422 19.06 4.56 -1.58
C SER A 422 17.91 4.44 -2.59
N SER A 423 16.72 4.08 -2.10
CA SER A 423 15.46 4.29 -2.81
C SER A 423 15.14 5.77 -2.87
N CYS A 424 14.30 6.20 -3.82
CA CYS A 424 13.85 7.59 -3.95
C CYS A 424 14.97 8.62 -4.19
N GLY A 425 16.08 8.21 -4.83
CA GLY A 425 17.13 9.12 -5.34
C GLY A 425 18.11 9.71 -4.33
N SER A 426 17.76 9.79 -3.05
CA SER A 426 18.63 10.29 -1.97
C SER A 426 19.21 9.14 -1.12
N ILE A 427 20.03 9.45 -0.11
CA ILE A 427 20.49 8.48 0.89
C ILE A 427 19.86 8.82 2.24
N GLY A 428 18.92 7.98 2.69
CA GLY A 428 18.14 8.20 3.91
C GLY A 428 17.97 6.95 4.77
N TYR A 429 17.06 7.03 5.73
CA TYR A 429 16.69 5.93 6.61
C TYR A 429 15.43 5.24 6.09
N SER A 430 15.39 3.91 6.04
CA SER A 430 14.18 3.15 5.69
C SER A 430 13.43 2.66 6.93
N TYR A 431 12.14 2.33 6.80
CA TYR A 431 11.31 1.80 7.89
C TYR A 431 10.10 0.99 7.40
N SER A 432 9.49 0.20 8.30
CA SER A 432 8.30 -0.65 8.03
C SER A 432 6.94 0.06 8.15
N GLY A 433 6.90 1.36 8.42
CA GLY A 433 5.64 2.07 8.66
C GLY A 433 4.97 2.48 7.36
N ASP A 434 3.71 2.10 7.18
CA ASP A 434 2.89 2.52 6.04
C ASP A 434 2.84 4.05 5.90
N THR A 435 2.91 4.51 4.65
CA THR A 435 2.72 5.91 4.25
C THR A 435 1.99 5.95 2.90
N GLN A 436 1.36 7.06 2.55
CA GLN A 436 0.70 7.26 1.25
C GLN A 436 0.77 8.72 0.84
N SER A 437 0.94 8.99 -0.46
CA SER A 437 1.00 10.33 -1.07
C SER A 437 0.28 11.43 -0.26
N GLY A 438 1.06 12.39 0.25
CA GLY A 438 0.61 13.42 1.20
C GLY A 438 0.96 13.12 2.67
N SER A 439 1.41 11.91 2.97
CA SER A 439 2.25 11.61 4.13
C SER A 439 3.60 12.33 4.05
N SER A 440 4.05 12.66 2.83
CA SER A 440 5.14 13.57 2.51
C SER A 440 5.26 14.73 3.52
N GLY A 441 6.43 14.87 4.17
CA GLY A 441 6.72 15.88 5.18
C GLY A 441 6.40 15.46 6.63
N SER A 442 5.89 14.25 6.84
CA SER A 442 5.62 13.72 8.20
C SER A 442 6.90 13.55 9.03
N PRO A 443 6.84 13.82 10.35
CA PRO A 443 7.96 13.54 11.24
C PRO A 443 8.05 12.03 11.52
N VAL A 444 9.24 11.47 11.37
CA VAL A 444 9.54 10.12 11.84
C VAL A 444 10.04 10.25 13.28
N ILE A 445 9.19 9.95 14.25
CA ILE A 445 9.45 10.24 15.67
C ILE A 445 9.86 8.97 16.42
N SER A 446 10.93 9.02 17.20
CA SER A 446 11.34 7.93 18.07
C SER A 446 10.32 7.69 19.19
N PHE A 447 9.97 6.44 19.45
CA PHE A 447 9.04 6.06 20.50
C PHE A 447 9.65 6.17 21.91
N ALA A 448 10.97 6.10 22.03
CA ALA A 448 11.65 6.04 23.33
C ALA A 448 11.76 7.39 24.06
N ASP A 449 11.86 8.48 23.29
CA ASP A 449 12.12 9.85 23.79
C ASP A 449 11.29 10.93 23.08
N HIS A 450 10.47 10.57 22.08
CA HIS A 450 9.64 11.48 21.26
C HIS A 450 10.42 12.56 20.45
N GLY A 451 11.72 12.40 20.23
CA GLY A 451 12.52 13.23 19.32
C GLY A 451 12.49 12.73 17.86
N VAL A 452 12.51 13.65 16.89
CA VAL A 452 12.41 13.35 15.45
C VAL A 452 13.73 12.84 14.91
N VAL A 453 13.76 11.61 14.38
CA VAL A 453 14.95 10.98 13.80
C VAL A 453 15.10 11.21 12.30
N ALA A 454 14.00 11.43 11.58
CA ALA A 454 13.99 11.72 10.15
C ALA A 454 12.71 12.48 9.72
N LEU A 455 12.75 13.06 8.52
CA LEU A 455 11.59 13.63 7.83
C LEU A 455 11.17 12.65 6.72
N HIS A 456 9.93 12.15 6.72
CA HIS A 456 9.43 11.31 5.61
C HIS A 456 9.42 12.11 4.31
N HIS A 457 9.82 11.49 3.20
CA HIS A 457 9.91 12.16 1.91
C HIS A 457 9.46 11.34 0.70
N CYS A 458 9.42 10.00 0.81
CA CYS A 458 9.05 9.10 -0.28
C CYS A 458 8.94 7.65 0.23
N GLY A 459 8.42 6.76 -0.60
CA GLY A 459 8.69 5.32 -0.51
C GLY A 459 8.65 4.65 -1.87
N GLU A 460 9.49 3.64 -2.10
CA GLU A 460 9.51 2.81 -3.30
C GLU A 460 9.48 1.33 -2.92
N MET A 461 8.67 0.51 -3.60
CA MET A 461 8.72 -0.97 -3.51
C MET A 461 8.79 -1.51 -2.06
N CYS A 462 7.94 -1.01 -1.16
CA CYS A 462 7.94 -1.36 0.28
C CYS A 462 9.17 -0.94 1.10
N SER A 463 9.89 0.09 0.64
CA SER A 463 10.90 0.80 1.42
C SER A 463 10.50 2.27 1.53
N ASN A 464 9.67 2.60 2.53
CA ASN A 464 9.36 3.98 2.89
C ASN A 464 10.60 4.62 3.55
N THR A 465 10.99 5.82 3.10
CA THR A 465 12.25 6.48 3.48
C THR A 465 12.06 7.86 4.11
N GLY A 466 13.00 8.22 4.98
CA GLY A 466 13.10 9.54 5.59
C GLY A 466 14.50 10.13 5.54
N ILE A 467 14.59 11.44 5.30
CA ILE A 467 15.83 12.22 5.32
C ILE A 467 16.31 12.36 6.78
N PRO A 468 17.58 12.04 7.11
CA PRO A 468 18.07 12.07 8.49
C PRO A 468 17.96 13.46 9.14
N ALA A 469 17.37 13.53 10.34
CA ALA A 469 17.19 14.79 11.08
C ALA A 469 18.52 15.53 11.30
N MET A 470 19.60 14.80 11.59
CA MET A 470 20.95 15.35 11.74
C MET A 470 21.49 16.03 10.47
N ASN A 471 21.08 15.61 9.27
CA ASN A 471 21.51 16.23 8.00
C ASN A 471 20.79 17.57 7.81
N ILE A 472 19.49 17.61 8.10
CA ILE A 472 18.67 18.83 8.07
C ILE A 472 19.21 19.85 9.08
N VAL A 473 19.53 19.44 10.31
CA VAL A 473 20.16 20.31 11.33
C VAL A 473 21.52 20.85 10.85
N ALA A 474 22.34 20.01 10.22
CA ALA A 474 23.66 20.42 9.73
C ALA A 474 23.57 21.41 8.56
N ASP A 475 22.61 21.24 7.64
CA ASP A 475 22.41 22.17 6.54
C ASP A 475 21.77 23.50 6.99
N LEU A 476 20.75 23.46 7.85
CA LEU A 476 20.17 24.66 8.47
C LEU A 476 21.25 25.49 9.17
N ALA A 477 22.10 24.87 9.98
CA ALA A 477 23.20 25.56 10.67
C ALA A 477 24.24 26.14 9.68
N LYS A 478 24.57 25.42 8.60
CA LYS A 478 25.43 25.87 7.50
C LYS A 478 24.85 27.09 6.76
N ASN A 479 23.53 27.15 6.61
CA ASN A 479 22.80 28.27 5.98
C ASN A 479 22.39 29.37 6.99
N GLY A 480 22.84 29.30 8.24
CA GLY A 480 22.71 30.36 9.25
C GLY A 480 21.47 30.27 10.15
N VAL A 481 20.69 29.18 10.05
CA VAL A 481 19.53 28.92 10.91
C VAL A 481 19.93 28.05 12.10
N ASP A 482 20.08 28.66 13.27
CA ASP A 482 20.28 27.94 14.53
C ASP A 482 18.94 27.42 15.08
N VAL A 483 18.68 26.13 14.88
CA VAL A 483 17.49 25.44 15.43
C VAL A 483 17.44 25.39 16.96
N SER A 484 18.59 25.51 17.66
CA SER A 484 18.61 25.55 19.12
C SER A 484 18.11 26.88 19.69
N ALA A 485 18.27 27.98 18.95
CA ALA A 485 17.82 29.31 19.33
C ALA A 485 16.29 29.44 19.46
N PHE A 486 15.52 28.46 18.98
CA PHE A 486 14.07 28.33 19.15
C PHE A 486 13.64 26.97 19.74
N ASP A 487 14.54 26.26 20.43
CA ASP A 487 14.28 24.95 21.06
C ASP A 487 13.72 23.90 20.08
N GLY A 488 14.18 23.93 18.82
CA GLY A 488 13.89 22.94 17.78
C GLY A 488 14.92 21.81 17.69
N LEU A 489 15.91 21.77 18.60
CA LEU A 489 16.99 20.77 18.63
C LEU A 489 16.80 19.78 19.79
N ASP A 490 16.93 18.49 19.50
CA ASP A 490 17.07 17.43 20.50
C ASP A 490 18.50 16.89 20.46
N ASP A 491 19.28 17.20 21.50
CA ASP A 491 20.65 16.74 21.67
C ASP A 491 20.74 15.37 22.39
N GLY A 492 19.60 14.82 22.82
CA GLY A 492 19.53 13.57 23.59
C GLY A 492 20.08 13.68 25.02
N SER A 493 20.28 14.89 25.55
CA SER A 493 20.78 15.11 26.92
C SER A 493 19.76 14.74 28.01
N ASP A 494 18.47 14.81 27.70
CA ASP A 494 17.36 14.41 28.56
C ASP A 494 16.23 13.75 27.74
N PRO A 495 16.01 12.43 27.88
CA PRO A 495 14.91 11.71 27.22
C PRO A 495 13.50 12.18 27.59
N ALA A 496 13.31 12.89 28.71
CA ALA A 496 12.01 13.41 29.11
C ALA A 496 11.66 14.75 28.42
N ALA A 497 12.66 15.52 27.98
CA ALA A 497 12.49 16.91 27.56
C ALA A 497 11.49 17.11 26.41
N ASN A 498 11.41 16.19 25.44
CA ASN A 498 10.42 16.30 24.36
C ASN A 498 8.98 16.16 24.91
N ALA A 499 8.74 15.23 25.86
CA ALA A 499 7.42 15.01 26.43
C ALA A 499 6.90 16.21 27.24
N GLU A 500 7.79 16.99 27.87
CA GLU A 500 7.44 18.26 28.53
C GLU A 500 6.90 19.33 27.58
N ARG A 501 7.17 19.20 26.27
CA ARG A 501 6.81 20.18 25.22
C ARG A 501 5.49 19.84 24.53
N PHE A 502 4.77 18.83 25.00
CA PHE A 502 3.45 18.46 24.50
C PHE A 502 2.36 18.86 25.52
N PRO A 503 1.57 19.92 25.24
CA PRO A 503 0.52 20.38 26.14
C PRO A 503 -0.49 19.30 26.51
N ALA A 504 -0.87 19.26 27.78
CA ALA A 504 -1.89 18.33 28.27
C ALA A 504 -3.21 18.50 27.51
N TYR A 505 -3.75 17.41 26.98
CA TYR A 505 -5.00 17.39 26.24
C TYR A 505 -6.03 16.48 26.89
N VAL A 506 -7.29 16.92 26.83
CA VAL A 506 -8.48 16.12 27.10
C VAL A 506 -9.33 16.17 25.83
N PRO A 507 -9.60 15.04 25.17
CA PRO A 507 -10.53 14.98 24.04
C PRO A 507 -11.89 15.57 24.42
N PRO A 508 -12.65 16.12 23.45
CA PRO A 508 -14.06 16.40 23.69
C PRO A 508 -14.76 15.12 24.16
N PRO A 509 -15.78 15.20 25.04
CA PRO A 509 -16.60 14.04 25.34
C PRO A 509 -17.23 13.55 24.01
N PRO A 510 -17.14 12.25 23.69
CA PRO A 510 -17.69 11.75 22.43
C PRO A 510 -19.18 12.08 22.37
N VAL A 511 -19.63 12.64 21.25
CA VAL A 511 -21.06 12.88 21.01
C VAL A 511 -21.77 11.54 21.12
N GLU A 512 -22.82 11.45 21.95
CA GLU A 512 -23.52 10.18 22.18
C GLU A 512 -23.94 9.55 20.85
N ALA A 513 -23.40 8.37 20.56
CA ALA A 513 -23.68 7.64 19.33
C ALA A 513 -25.18 7.30 19.30
N LEU A 514 -25.93 8.04 18.47
CA LEU A 514 -27.36 7.82 18.28
C LEU A 514 -27.60 6.36 17.89
N PRO A 515 -28.50 5.63 18.59
CA PRO A 515 -28.60 4.19 18.47
C PRO A 515 -28.92 3.78 17.03
N LEU A 516 -28.17 2.81 16.51
CA LEU A 516 -28.36 2.28 15.17
C LEU A 516 -29.64 1.44 15.13
N ILE A 517 -30.61 1.84 14.31
CA ILE A 517 -31.89 1.15 14.16
C ILE A 517 -31.96 0.49 12.77
N SER A 518 -32.19 -0.82 12.74
CA SER A 518 -32.44 -1.57 11.50
C SER A 518 -33.70 -1.08 10.80
N ARG A 519 -33.60 -0.84 9.48
CA ARG A 519 -34.67 -0.31 8.61
C ARG A 519 -35.06 -1.29 7.49
N LEU A 520 -34.13 -2.14 7.05
CA LEU A 520 -34.39 -3.28 6.17
C LEU A 520 -33.50 -4.44 6.58
N MET A 521 -34.03 -5.67 6.51
CA MET A 521 -33.25 -6.90 6.46
C MET A 521 -33.86 -7.78 5.36
N ILE A 522 -33.04 -8.27 4.44
CA ILE A 522 -33.48 -9.12 3.32
C ILE A 522 -32.39 -10.12 2.93
N ASN A 523 -32.80 -11.35 2.62
CA ASN A 523 -31.90 -12.37 2.07
C ASN A 523 -32.16 -12.47 0.56
N GLY A 524 -31.10 -12.32 -0.24
CA GLY A 524 -31.13 -12.40 -1.70
C GLY A 524 -30.15 -13.45 -2.21
N ALA A 525 -30.05 -13.59 -3.53
CA ALA A 525 -29.03 -14.44 -4.14
C ALA A 525 -28.68 -13.99 -5.56
N ILE A 526 -27.39 -14.08 -5.87
CA ILE A 526 -26.85 -13.82 -7.20
C ILE A 526 -26.67 -15.15 -7.94
N ILE A 527 -27.15 -15.20 -9.18
CA ILE A 527 -27.31 -16.43 -9.96
C ILE A 527 -26.64 -16.29 -11.32
N LEU A 528 -25.76 -17.24 -11.66
CA LEU A 528 -25.21 -17.42 -13.00
C LEU A 528 -26.20 -18.24 -13.84
N ALA A 529 -26.85 -17.59 -14.81
CA ALA A 529 -27.83 -18.21 -15.69
C ALA A 529 -27.58 -17.82 -17.16
N SER A 530 -27.55 -18.82 -18.06
CA SER A 530 -27.47 -18.60 -19.51
C SER A 530 -26.31 -17.73 -20.01
N GLY A 531 -25.18 -17.69 -19.29
CA GLY A 531 -24.00 -16.88 -19.66
C GLY A 531 -24.05 -15.42 -19.17
N SER A 532 -24.95 -15.09 -18.26
CA SER A 532 -24.97 -13.81 -17.54
C SER A 532 -25.21 -14.06 -16.06
N VAL A 533 -24.79 -13.11 -15.23
CA VAL A 533 -24.97 -13.16 -13.77
C VAL A 533 -25.94 -12.06 -13.38
N SER A 534 -26.93 -12.39 -12.54
CA SER A 534 -27.88 -11.39 -12.03
C SER A 534 -27.18 -10.35 -11.16
N ILE A 535 -27.78 -9.17 -11.05
CA ILE A 535 -27.37 -8.14 -10.09
C ILE A 535 -28.65 -7.65 -9.41
N ASP A 536 -28.64 -7.62 -8.08
CA ASP A 536 -29.81 -7.28 -7.27
C ASP A 536 -29.85 -5.78 -6.95
N THR A 537 -31.06 -5.21 -6.79
CA THR A 537 -31.22 -3.77 -6.56
C THR A 537 -32.27 -3.44 -5.51
N VAL A 538 -31.93 -2.51 -4.61
CA VAL A 538 -32.82 -1.92 -3.60
C VAL A 538 -32.97 -0.42 -3.91
N ALA A 539 -34.13 -0.05 -4.46
CA ALA A 539 -34.44 1.35 -4.78
C ALA A 539 -35.25 1.98 -3.64
N PHE A 540 -34.79 3.10 -3.08
CA PHE A 540 -35.42 3.73 -1.92
C PHE A 540 -35.44 5.26 -1.99
N LYS A 541 -36.27 5.86 -1.14
CA LYS A 541 -36.38 7.30 -0.95
C LYS A 541 -36.12 7.66 0.51
N LEU A 542 -35.26 8.65 0.74
CA LEU A 542 -35.07 9.25 2.07
C LEU A 542 -35.99 10.45 2.25
N LYS A 543 -36.72 10.50 3.37
CA LYS A 543 -37.64 11.58 3.77
C LYS A 543 -36.88 12.80 4.31
N SER A 544 -35.73 12.56 4.93
CA SER A 544 -34.80 13.47 5.59
C SER A 544 -33.37 12.99 5.39
N ASP A 545 -32.40 13.86 5.63
CA ASP A 545 -30.98 13.50 5.71
C ASP A 545 -30.74 12.60 6.95
N THR A 546 -29.78 11.68 6.87
CA THR A 546 -29.45 10.71 7.94
C THR A 546 -28.09 10.05 7.71
N ASN A 547 -27.42 9.60 8.78
CA ASN A 547 -26.42 8.53 8.64
C ASN A 547 -27.13 7.22 8.29
N VAL A 548 -26.52 6.44 7.42
CA VAL A 548 -26.99 5.13 6.95
C VAL A 548 -25.83 4.15 7.02
N ILE A 549 -26.11 2.91 7.43
CA ILE A 549 -25.20 1.78 7.31
C ILE A 549 -25.82 0.77 6.35
N PHE A 550 -25.03 0.34 5.37
CA PHE A 550 -25.27 -0.82 4.51
C PHE A 550 -24.30 -1.92 4.92
N ASP A 551 -24.80 -3.12 5.12
CA ASP A 551 -24.06 -4.30 5.57
C ASP A 551 -24.57 -5.49 4.75
N VAL A 552 -23.71 -6.10 3.95
CA VAL A 552 -24.01 -7.30 3.16
C VAL A 552 -23.15 -8.43 3.67
N ARG A 553 -23.81 -9.49 4.14
CA ARG A 553 -23.17 -10.69 4.66
C ARG A 553 -23.35 -11.81 3.68
N SER A 554 -22.25 -12.33 3.16
CA SER A 554 -22.24 -13.25 2.04
C SER A 554 -21.32 -14.43 2.34
N VAL A 555 -20.06 -14.20 2.72
CA VAL A 555 -19.06 -15.27 2.87
C VAL A 555 -19.32 -16.12 4.11
N GLU A 556 -19.90 -17.30 3.88
CA GLU A 556 -20.27 -18.26 4.94
C GLU A 556 -19.17 -19.27 5.32
N ILE A 557 -17.95 -19.15 4.77
CA ILE A 557 -16.82 -20.04 5.09
C ILE A 557 -15.58 -19.21 5.44
N ALA A 558 -15.16 -19.27 6.70
CA ALA A 558 -13.95 -18.61 7.19
C ALA A 558 -12.67 -19.25 6.63
N ASP A 559 -11.54 -18.54 6.74
CA ASP A 559 -10.22 -18.97 6.26
C ASP A 559 -9.76 -20.33 6.83
N ASN A 560 -10.26 -20.70 8.02
CA ASN A 560 -9.96 -21.96 8.71
C ASN A 560 -10.88 -23.16 8.37
N ASP A 561 -11.58 -23.13 7.24
CA ASP A 561 -12.57 -24.14 6.79
C ASP A 561 -13.81 -24.29 7.70
N THR A 562 -14.08 -23.35 8.61
CA THR A 562 -15.32 -23.35 9.41
C THR A 562 -16.45 -22.67 8.65
N PHE A 563 -17.56 -23.39 8.46
CA PHE A 563 -18.80 -22.85 7.88
C PHE A 563 -19.70 -22.25 8.97
N TYR A 564 -20.32 -21.11 8.67
CA TYR A 564 -21.30 -20.41 9.49
C TYR A 564 -22.50 -19.99 8.64
N ASP A 565 -23.69 -20.44 9.00
CA ASP A 565 -24.97 -20.06 8.36
C ASP A 565 -25.35 -18.63 8.79
N LEU A 566 -24.92 -17.63 8.02
CA LEU A 566 -25.12 -16.20 8.31
C LEU A 566 -26.52 -15.76 7.89
N ASN A 567 -26.98 -16.29 6.75
CA ASN A 567 -28.25 -15.92 6.14
C ASN A 567 -29.44 -16.73 6.72
N GLY A 568 -29.22 -17.99 7.06
CA GLY A 568 -30.20 -18.92 7.65
C GLY A 568 -30.75 -19.98 6.68
N ASP A 569 -30.24 -20.08 5.44
CA ASP A 569 -30.73 -21.03 4.42
C ASP A 569 -30.18 -22.47 4.60
N CYS A 570 -29.17 -22.69 5.45
CA CYS A 570 -28.47 -23.96 5.62
C CYS A 570 -27.85 -24.54 4.33
N HIS A 571 -27.59 -23.69 3.33
CA HIS A 571 -26.67 -24.00 2.24
C HIS A 571 -25.24 -23.60 2.63
N SER A 572 -24.30 -23.67 1.69
CA SER A 572 -22.91 -23.23 1.85
C SER A 572 -22.49 -22.35 0.67
N THR A 573 -23.49 -21.62 0.16
CA THR A 573 -23.44 -20.84 -1.08
C THR A 573 -23.27 -19.37 -0.76
N TYR A 574 -22.15 -18.83 -1.19
CA TYR A 574 -21.81 -17.43 -0.98
C TYR A 574 -21.33 -16.79 -2.28
N LEU A 575 -21.15 -15.48 -2.27
CA LEU A 575 -20.38 -14.78 -3.27
C LEU A 575 -19.33 -13.86 -2.63
N ASP A 576 -18.26 -13.60 -3.35
CA ASP A 576 -17.48 -12.38 -3.14
C ASP A 576 -18.33 -11.22 -3.70
N SER A 577 -18.59 -10.20 -2.89
CA SER A 577 -19.70 -9.28 -3.16
C SER A 577 -19.28 -7.82 -3.06
N MET A 578 -19.87 -7.01 -3.95
CA MET A 578 -19.67 -5.57 -4.00
C MET A 578 -20.99 -4.82 -4.04
N ILE A 579 -21.01 -3.63 -3.45
CA ILE A 579 -22.15 -2.73 -3.46
C ILE A 579 -21.83 -1.40 -4.14
N TYR A 580 -22.81 -0.90 -4.90
CA TYR A 580 -22.82 0.44 -5.46
C TYR A 580 -24.04 1.21 -4.94
N LEU A 581 -23.92 2.51 -4.71
CA LEU A 581 -25.08 3.38 -4.44
C LEU A 581 -25.17 4.50 -5.48
N PHE A 582 -26.18 4.46 -6.34
CA PHE A 582 -26.44 5.50 -7.33
C PHE A 582 -27.51 6.49 -6.84
N PRO A 583 -27.40 7.79 -7.18
CA PRO A 583 -28.55 8.69 -7.14
C PRO A 583 -29.50 8.28 -8.27
N LYS A 584 -30.81 8.22 -8.01
CA LYS A 584 -31.78 7.67 -8.97
C LYS A 584 -31.82 8.48 -10.27
N GLY A 585 -31.33 7.89 -11.35
CA GLY A 585 -31.23 8.51 -12.67
C GLY A 585 -29.90 9.23 -12.96
N GLY A 586 -28.92 9.16 -12.04
CA GLY A 586 -27.51 9.43 -12.35
C GLY A 586 -26.85 8.24 -13.03
N VAL A 587 -25.62 8.44 -13.52
CA VAL A 587 -24.75 7.40 -14.09
C VAL A 587 -23.54 7.10 -13.22
N ASP A 588 -23.08 8.08 -12.45
CA ASP A 588 -21.94 7.96 -11.54
C ASP A 588 -22.41 7.49 -10.14
N PRO A 589 -21.70 6.56 -9.48
CA PRO A 589 -22.03 6.14 -8.12
C PRO A 589 -21.59 7.17 -7.07
N ILE A 590 -22.30 7.22 -5.93
CA ILE A 590 -21.93 7.96 -4.72
C ILE A 590 -20.80 7.23 -3.97
N PHE A 591 -20.82 5.90 -4.03
CA PHE A 591 -19.73 5.03 -3.61
C PHE A 591 -19.82 3.68 -4.32
N MET A 592 -18.67 3.00 -4.40
CA MET A 592 -18.53 1.56 -4.56
C MET A 592 -17.78 1.01 -3.34
N VAL A 593 -18.10 -0.20 -2.90
CA VAL A 593 -17.34 -0.98 -1.89
C VAL A 593 -17.33 -2.44 -2.36
N ASP A 594 -16.18 -3.10 -2.24
CA ASP A 594 -15.93 -4.51 -2.59
C ASP A 594 -15.62 -5.23 -1.26
N ASP A 595 -14.34 -5.36 -0.88
CA ASP A 595 -13.96 -5.68 0.50
C ASP A 595 -14.36 -4.58 1.51
N CYS A 596 -14.68 -4.96 2.75
CA CYS A 596 -14.59 -4.07 3.92
C CYS A 596 -13.14 -4.00 4.45
N GLN A 597 -12.78 -2.90 5.12
CA GLN A 597 -11.46 -2.81 5.74
C GLN A 597 -11.44 -3.63 7.04
N LEU A 598 -10.40 -4.42 7.26
CA LEU A 598 -10.21 -5.18 8.50
C LEU A 598 -10.37 -4.26 9.73
N ASN A 599 -11.17 -4.71 10.70
CA ASN A 599 -11.63 -4.00 11.92
C ASN A 599 -12.79 -2.98 11.73
N VAL A 600 -13.30 -2.70 10.52
CA VAL A 600 -14.46 -1.80 10.36
C VAL A 600 -15.75 -2.49 10.83
N GLY A 601 -16.07 -2.32 12.11
CA GLY A 601 -17.20 -2.98 12.77
C GLY A 601 -16.84 -3.76 14.05
N GLY A 602 -15.55 -3.79 14.44
CA GLY A 602 -15.09 -4.21 15.77
C GLY A 602 -15.74 -5.48 16.35
N ASP A 603 -15.54 -6.63 15.69
CA ASP A 603 -16.01 -7.98 16.06
C ASP A 603 -17.53 -8.19 16.21
N ASP A 604 -18.35 -7.13 16.16
CA ASP A 604 -19.79 -7.14 16.46
C ASP A 604 -20.68 -6.87 15.21
N ASP A 605 -20.12 -6.61 14.03
CA ASP A 605 -20.92 -6.49 12.80
C ASP A 605 -21.65 -7.82 12.51
N GLY A 606 -20.96 -8.95 12.69
CA GLY A 606 -21.46 -10.30 12.49
C GLY A 606 -21.42 -10.78 11.04
N SER A 607 -20.50 -10.25 10.22
CA SER A 607 -19.85 -11.02 9.17
C SER A 607 -18.78 -11.96 9.78
N ILE A 608 -18.09 -12.74 8.95
CA ILE A 608 -16.89 -13.53 9.29
C ILE A 608 -15.73 -13.32 8.30
N SER A 609 -15.85 -12.38 7.35
CA SER A 609 -14.88 -12.18 6.27
C SER A 609 -14.76 -10.71 5.89
N TYR A 610 -13.57 -10.29 5.46
CA TYR A 610 -13.37 -8.94 4.91
C TYR A 610 -13.98 -8.75 3.51
N ARG A 611 -14.45 -9.84 2.87
CA ARG A 611 -15.09 -9.89 1.54
C ARG A 611 -16.58 -9.53 1.52
N ASP A 612 -17.10 -9.15 2.68
CA ASP A 612 -18.48 -8.75 2.90
C ASP A 612 -18.56 -7.20 2.97
N PRO A 613 -19.18 -6.51 2.00
CA PRO A 613 -19.09 -5.06 1.90
C PRO A 613 -19.90 -4.36 2.99
N PHE A 614 -19.19 -3.60 3.82
CA PHE A 614 -19.75 -2.72 4.85
C PHE A 614 -19.56 -1.24 4.47
N LYS A 615 -20.62 -0.43 4.59
CA LYS A 615 -20.55 1.02 4.37
C LYS A 615 -21.42 1.84 5.32
N SER A 616 -20.77 2.51 6.27
CA SER A 616 -21.31 3.71 6.93
C SER A 616 -21.16 4.95 6.03
N THR A 617 -22.20 5.78 5.94
CA THR A 617 -22.19 7.03 5.17
C THR A 617 -23.30 8.00 5.59
N TYR A 618 -23.14 9.30 5.29
CA TYR A 618 -24.21 10.30 5.43
C TYR A 618 -24.93 10.48 4.09
N LEU A 619 -26.24 10.22 4.06
CA LEU A 619 -27.09 10.44 2.89
C LEU A 619 -28.04 11.62 3.11
N LYS A 620 -28.16 12.47 2.09
CA LYS A 620 -29.13 13.55 2.04
C LYS A 620 -30.52 13.02 1.70
N LYS A 621 -31.54 13.83 1.93
CA LYS A 621 -32.89 13.61 1.41
C LYS A 621 -32.89 13.49 -0.12
N GLY A 622 -33.21 12.30 -0.64
CA GLY A 622 -33.14 12.00 -2.07
C GLY A 622 -33.83 10.69 -2.45
N GLU A 623 -33.69 10.29 -3.71
CA GLU A 623 -34.06 8.97 -4.21
C GLU A 623 -32.80 8.26 -4.75
N TYR A 624 -32.64 6.99 -4.39
CA TYR A 624 -31.40 6.24 -4.53
C TYR A 624 -31.66 4.81 -5.01
N ILE A 625 -30.63 4.19 -5.60
CA ILE A 625 -30.60 2.78 -5.96
C ILE A 625 -29.32 2.19 -5.38
N LEU A 626 -29.46 1.35 -4.35
CA LEU A 626 -28.40 0.44 -3.91
C LEU A 626 -28.39 -0.77 -4.85
N VAL A 627 -27.21 -1.22 -5.23
CA VAL A 627 -26.97 -2.36 -6.10
C VAL A 627 -26.07 -3.36 -5.36
N ILE A 628 -26.36 -4.64 -5.47
CA ILE A 628 -25.58 -5.76 -4.91
C ILE A 628 -25.16 -6.63 -6.09
N ALA A 629 -23.85 -6.78 -6.29
CA ALA A 629 -23.23 -7.42 -7.45
C ALA A 629 -22.12 -8.38 -7.00
N PRO A 630 -21.71 -9.36 -7.83
CA PRO A 630 -20.49 -10.11 -7.56
C PRO A 630 -19.27 -9.24 -7.83
N THR A 631 -18.19 -9.46 -7.09
CA THR A 631 -16.87 -8.83 -7.32
C THR A 631 -16.45 -8.98 -8.79
N GLY A 632 -15.87 -7.91 -9.33
CA GLY A 632 -15.51 -7.79 -10.75
C GLY A 632 -16.64 -7.29 -11.68
N ALA A 633 -17.86 -7.09 -11.19
CA ALA A 633 -18.91 -6.38 -11.94
C ALA A 633 -18.60 -4.88 -12.05
N SER A 634 -18.75 -4.30 -13.24
CA SER A 634 -18.51 -2.86 -13.48
C SER A 634 -19.70 -1.98 -13.09
N GLU A 635 -19.48 -0.67 -12.95
CA GLU A 635 -20.57 0.33 -12.84
C GLU A 635 -21.63 0.21 -13.95
N GLN A 636 -21.18 -0.15 -15.16
CA GLN A 636 -22.05 -0.33 -16.33
C GLN A 636 -22.91 -1.60 -16.20
N ASP A 637 -22.36 -2.67 -15.62
CA ASP A 637 -23.12 -3.88 -15.30
C ASP A 637 -24.11 -3.63 -14.15
N ALA A 638 -23.68 -2.89 -13.12
CA ALA A 638 -24.49 -2.50 -11.98
C ALA A 638 -25.73 -1.69 -12.41
N LEU A 639 -25.56 -0.74 -13.34
CA LEU A 639 -26.67 -0.01 -13.97
C LEU A 639 -27.50 -0.87 -14.94
N ALA A 640 -26.90 -1.89 -15.56
CA ALA A 640 -27.60 -2.81 -16.47
C ALA A 640 -28.39 -3.92 -15.75
N GLY A 641 -28.23 -4.09 -14.43
CA GLY A 641 -28.87 -5.13 -13.64
C GLY A 641 -28.36 -6.55 -13.93
N LYS A 642 -27.17 -6.67 -14.53
CA LYS A 642 -26.50 -7.94 -14.83
C LYS A 642 -25.06 -7.69 -15.28
N THR A 643 -24.15 -8.62 -14.99
CA THR A 643 -22.85 -8.71 -15.68
C THR A 643 -22.80 -9.93 -16.60
N LYS A 644 -21.83 -9.96 -17.52
CA LYS A 644 -21.59 -11.12 -18.39
C LYS A 644 -20.69 -12.13 -17.70
N ALA A 645 -20.88 -13.42 -18.00
CA ALA A 645 -19.94 -14.47 -17.61
C ALA A 645 -18.68 -14.53 -18.53
N ASP A 646 -18.22 -13.38 -19.03
CA ASP A 646 -16.98 -13.26 -19.80
C ASP A 646 -15.74 -13.41 -18.87
N TYR A 647 -15.92 -13.10 -17.58
CA TYR A 647 -15.03 -13.46 -16.47
C TYR A 647 -15.68 -14.57 -15.61
N PRO A 648 -14.89 -15.42 -14.91
CA PRO A 648 -15.44 -16.33 -13.90
C PRO A 648 -16.06 -15.50 -12.77
N PRO A 649 -17.37 -15.60 -12.50
CA PRO A 649 -17.96 -14.80 -11.43
C PRO A 649 -17.61 -15.39 -10.08
N GLU A 650 -17.48 -14.53 -9.07
CA GLU A 650 -17.09 -14.88 -7.71
C GLU A 650 -18.26 -15.50 -6.91
N LEU A 651 -18.98 -16.46 -7.51
CA LEU A 651 -20.02 -17.25 -6.84
C LEU A 651 -19.41 -18.58 -6.39
N TYR A 652 -19.76 -19.03 -5.19
CA TYR A 652 -19.08 -20.12 -4.51
C TYR A 652 -20.04 -21.13 -3.86
N THR A 653 -19.55 -22.34 -3.66
CA THR A 653 -20.19 -23.39 -2.87
C THR A 653 -19.07 -24.23 -2.26
N CYS A 654 -18.92 -24.26 -0.94
CA CYS A 654 -17.84 -25.03 -0.29
C CYS A 654 -16.43 -24.75 -0.86
N ARG A 655 -16.09 -23.47 -1.09
CA ARG A 655 -14.85 -22.99 -1.75
C ARG A 655 -14.66 -23.39 -3.22
N ALA A 656 -15.51 -24.23 -3.81
CA ALA A 656 -15.55 -24.43 -5.25
C ALA A 656 -16.41 -23.35 -5.95
N ARG A 657 -16.09 -22.98 -7.19
CA ARG A 657 -16.92 -22.06 -7.98
C ARG A 657 -18.31 -22.63 -8.21
N GLY A 658 -19.34 -21.88 -7.81
CA GLY A 658 -20.75 -22.23 -7.91
C GLY A 658 -21.44 -21.60 -9.13
N SER A 659 -22.77 -21.66 -9.12
CA SER A 659 -23.64 -20.90 -10.04
C SER A 659 -24.68 -20.05 -9.30
N TYR A 660 -24.53 -19.95 -7.97
CA TYR A 660 -25.45 -19.36 -7.03
C TYR A 660 -24.66 -18.95 -5.79
N GLY A 661 -24.84 -17.73 -5.30
CA GLY A 661 -24.35 -17.26 -4.00
C GLY A 661 -25.47 -16.57 -3.24
N SER A 662 -25.72 -16.98 -2.00
CA SER A 662 -26.67 -16.32 -1.09
C SER A 662 -26.03 -15.10 -0.45
N TYR A 663 -26.83 -14.09 -0.09
CA TYR A 663 -26.38 -12.99 0.77
C TYR A 663 -27.53 -12.47 1.65
N LYS A 664 -27.17 -11.75 2.70
CA LYS A 664 -28.07 -11.09 3.64
C LYS A 664 -27.70 -9.61 3.77
N LEU A 665 -28.59 -8.75 3.28
CA LEU A 665 -28.45 -7.30 3.37
C LEU A 665 -29.19 -6.76 4.60
N LEU A 666 -28.47 -6.00 5.42
CA LEU A 666 -28.97 -5.12 6.46
C LEU A 666 -28.81 -3.66 6.02
N ILE A 667 -29.88 -2.87 6.13
CA ILE A 667 -29.82 -1.41 6.04
C ILE A 667 -30.29 -0.83 7.37
N SER A 668 -29.48 0.05 7.96
CA SER A 668 -29.74 0.67 9.26
C SER A 668 -29.52 2.19 9.23
N SER A 669 -30.09 2.92 10.19
CA SER A 669 -29.96 4.38 10.31
C SER A 669 -30.02 4.81 11.77
N THR A 670 -29.33 5.91 12.09
CA THR A 670 -29.30 6.51 13.43
C THR A 670 -30.39 7.56 13.67
N ALA A 671 -31.24 7.85 12.67
CA ALA A 671 -32.43 8.67 12.87
C ALA A 671 -33.43 7.89 13.74
N GLY A 672 -34.17 8.57 14.63
CA GLY A 672 -35.16 7.94 15.49
C GLY A 672 -36.41 7.44 14.73
N ASP A 673 -37.10 8.36 14.06
CA ASP A 673 -38.13 8.03 13.08
C ASP A 673 -37.50 7.36 11.84
N ASP A 674 -38.25 6.49 11.15
CA ASP A 674 -37.76 5.82 9.94
C ASP A 674 -37.66 6.80 8.75
N PRO A 675 -36.44 7.12 8.25
CA PRO A 675 -36.28 8.03 7.14
C PRO A 675 -36.55 7.37 5.78
N PHE A 676 -36.65 6.03 5.69
CA PHE A 676 -36.76 5.31 4.42
C PHE A 676 -38.19 5.21 3.88
N VAL A 677 -38.31 5.07 2.57
CA VAL A 677 -39.43 4.46 1.88
C VAL A 677 -38.81 3.56 0.79
N PHE A 678 -38.86 2.25 0.99
CA PHE A 678 -38.41 1.30 -0.02
C PHE A 678 -39.44 1.25 -1.17
N THR A 679 -38.95 1.28 -2.41
CA THR A 679 -39.75 1.42 -3.64
C THR A 679 -39.51 0.28 -4.64
N SER A 680 -38.37 -0.39 -4.57
CA SER A 680 -38.09 -1.70 -5.17
C SER A 680 -37.16 -2.47 -4.24
N LEU A 681 -37.32 -3.79 -4.21
CA LEU A 681 -36.49 -4.76 -3.49
C LEU A 681 -36.15 -5.92 -4.44
N PRO A 682 -35.04 -6.63 -4.22
CA PRO A 682 -34.72 -7.85 -4.97
C PRO A 682 -35.70 -8.99 -4.64
N ALA A 683 -35.58 -10.09 -5.38
CA ALA A 683 -36.37 -11.29 -5.12
C ALA A 683 -35.89 -11.97 -3.82
N ALA A 684 -36.69 -11.84 -2.74
CA ALA A 684 -36.36 -12.46 -1.46
C ALA A 684 -36.25 -13.99 -1.57
N VAL A 685 -35.11 -14.54 -1.15
CA VAL A 685 -34.85 -15.98 -1.15
C VAL A 685 -35.62 -16.66 -0.02
N ALA A 686 -36.36 -17.71 -0.36
CA ALA A 686 -37.20 -18.45 0.58
C ALA A 686 -36.38 -19.47 1.38
N ILE A 687 -35.85 -19.03 2.53
CA ILE A 687 -35.19 -19.89 3.52
C ILE A 687 -36.11 -21.05 3.96
N ASN A 688 -35.55 -22.26 4.02
CA ASN A 688 -36.23 -23.45 4.52
C ASN A 688 -35.43 -24.13 5.65
N PRO A 689 -35.70 -23.80 6.93
CA PRO A 689 -34.98 -24.39 8.07
C PRO A 689 -35.18 -25.90 8.24
N GLY A 690 -36.08 -26.52 7.46
CA GLY A 690 -36.21 -27.97 7.37
C GLY A 690 -35.09 -28.67 6.58
N MET A 691 -34.26 -27.92 5.85
CA MET A 691 -33.12 -28.44 5.09
C MET A 691 -31.91 -28.81 5.97
N CYS A 692 -31.83 -28.23 7.17
CA CYS A 692 -30.71 -28.27 8.13
C CYS A 692 -30.48 -29.65 8.79
N THR A 693 -30.47 -30.72 8.00
CA THR A 693 -30.35 -32.12 8.45
C THR A 693 -28.92 -32.67 8.41
N LYS A 694 -28.02 -31.96 7.74
CA LYS A 694 -26.57 -32.20 7.75
C LYS A 694 -25.90 -31.23 8.74
N LYS A 695 -24.78 -31.65 9.33
CA LYS A 695 -23.85 -30.74 10.01
C LYS A 695 -22.93 -30.05 9.00
N ALA A 696 -22.36 -28.90 9.38
CA ALA A 696 -21.38 -28.14 8.61
C ALA A 696 -20.29 -29.00 7.93
N ASP A 697 -19.67 -29.91 8.70
CA ASP A 697 -18.61 -30.82 8.24
C ASP A 697 -19.07 -31.81 7.16
N ALA A 698 -20.38 -32.12 7.10
CA ALA A 698 -21.00 -33.00 6.11
C ALA A 698 -21.72 -32.26 4.95
N ILE A 699 -21.74 -30.93 4.98
CA ILE A 699 -22.18 -30.09 3.85
C ILE A 699 -21.03 -29.95 2.84
N CYS A 700 -19.81 -29.67 3.31
CA CYS A 700 -18.63 -29.48 2.45
C CYS A 700 -17.66 -30.66 2.35
N SER A 701 -18.01 -31.84 2.89
CA SER A 701 -17.16 -33.05 2.85
C SER A 701 -16.85 -33.59 1.45
N GLU A 702 -17.61 -33.18 0.42
CA GLU A 702 -17.43 -33.63 -0.97
C GLU A 702 -16.41 -32.77 -1.76
N TYR A 703 -15.82 -31.76 -1.14
CA TYR A 703 -14.90 -30.78 -1.74
C TYR A 703 -13.50 -30.72 -1.05
N ARG A 704 -13.08 -31.81 -0.39
CA ARG A 704 -11.77 -31.98 0.26
C ARG A 704 -10.89 -33.01 -0.46
#